data_AF-A0A0M8ZPG0-F1
#
_entry.id   AF-A0A0M8ZPG0-F1
#
_cell.length_a   1.000
_cell.length_b   1.000
_cell.length_c   1.000
_cell.angle_alpha   90.00
_cell.angle_beta   90.00
_cell.angle_gamma   90.00
#
_symmetry.space_group_name_H-M   'P 1'
#
loop_
_entity.id
_entity.type
_entity.pdbx_description
1 polymer ?
#
loop_
_entity_poly.entity_id
_entity_poly.type
_entity_poly.pdbx_seq_one_letter_code
_entity_poly.pdbx_strand_id
1 'polypeptide(L)'
;MAESLEQMPKSETIRLRDRYIGQACKLFYKSNPLKIVRAEGQYMYDERGNRYLDCINNVAHAFGSRNDSELEAEGKPERLLGSPSFGYGKSRVKGGARRARYPWPSWAISLARVPHVFGEVVFWRHIPAKSLETNKLSRTCLYPDRRHCSMETLPNMSNVDNIVYFGMGHCHPSVVRAGQDQMAMLSTNNRFLHDNLVICARRLTSFLPEPLSVCFLVNSGSEANDLALRLAQTHTKNKDIITLDHAYHGHLTSMIDISPYKFNKPNGPGKKDWVHVAPCPDVYRGKYREIDHPDEDLGDRYADDVRIICQNLKNKGKGVCAFIAESLLSVGGQILPPQSYFRNAYRHVREVGGVCIADEVQVGFGRVGSHMWAFQLYGEDAVPDIVTVGKPMGNGHPVAAVITTPAIAESFKNTGIEYFNTYGGNPVSCAIANAVMEVIERENLQENALLVGNHLMSELRKLAKRRKIIGDVRGVGLFVGIELVRDRVTRTPATTEAKHVVTRMKDRKILISSDGPDDNILKVKPPMVFTIENVNHLVSTLDEVLEEVDIGDEEVLERLNVGVLELEVLEYWIRRILEWWNVQILEDQNIEKLEYWNNRILEYQSIETLEYECLNIWKYESTTILKATISKMDVDTDNTTCPSTKSLLVRAN
;
A
#
# COMPACT_ATOMS: atom_id res chain seq x y z
N MET A 1 -6.27 -28.60 13.57
CA MET A 1 -5.81 -27.26 13.10
C MET A 1 -4.48 -27.46 12.38
N ALA A 2 -4.19 -26.69 11.32
CA ALA A 2 -2.86 -26.73 10.72
C ALA A 2 -1.81 -26.16 11.70
N GLU A 3 -0.64 -26.78 11.78
CA GLU A 3 0.45 -26.29 12.62
C GLU A 3 0.98 -24.94 12.10
N SER A 4 1.50 -24.12 13.02
CA SER A 4 2.04 -22.81 12.67
C SER A 4 3.37 -22.96 11.92
N LEU A 5 3.47 -22.39 10.72
CA LEU A 5 4.72 -22.31 9.95
C LEU A 5 5.74 -21.31 10.53
N GLU A 6 5.57 -20.85 11.77
CA GLU A 6 6.50 -19.95 12.44
C GLU A 6 7.84 -20.63 12.77
N GLN A 7 8.87 -20.25 12.03
CA GLN A 7 10.24 -20.71 12.29
C GLN A 7 10.93 -19.96 13.44
N MET A 8 10.42 -18.78 13.86
CA MET A 8 11.10 -17.87 14.80
C MET A 8 10.13 -17.02 15.62
N PRO A 9 10.43 -16.67 16.89
CA PRO A 9 9.62 -15.73 17.69
C PRO A 9 9.51 -14.32 17.09
N LYS A 10 8.47 -13.57 17.47
CA LYS A 10 8.22 -12.18 17.00
C LYS A 10 9.37 -11.20 17.30
N SER A 11 10.00 -11.29 18.47
CA SER A 11 11.16 -10.45 18.84
C SER A 11 12.36 -10.66 17.91
N GLU A 12 12.70 -11.92 17.65
CA GLU A 12 13.76 -12.31 16.72
C GLU A 12 13.41 -11.95 15.27
N THR A 13 12.14 -12.08 14.89
CA THR A 13 11.62 -11.65 13.58
C THR A 13 11.88 -10.15 13.35
N ILE A 14 11.65 -9.31 14.37
CA ILE A 14 11.93 -7.87 14.31
C ILE A 14 13.45 -7.62 14.22
N ARG A 15 14.24 -8.20 15.12
CA ARG A 15 15.71 -8.05 15.14
C ARG A 15 16.38 -8.44 13.82
N LEU A 16 15.91 -9.51 13.17
CA LEU A 16 16.40 -9.93 11.87
C LEU A 16 15.87 -9.04 10.74
N ARG A 17 14.62 -8.58 10.79
CA ARG A 17 14.11 -7.57 9.84
C ARG A 17 14.99 -6.34 9.85
N ASP A 18 15.30 -5.80 11.02
CA ASP A 18 16.06 -4.55 11.15
C ASP A 18 17.51 -4.67 10.64
N ARG A 19 18.05 -5.89 10.62
CA ARG A 19 19.38 -6.20 10.08
C ARG A 19 19.38 -6.48 8.56
N TYR A 20 18.33 -7.09 8.02
CA TYR A 20 18.35 -7.68 6.68
C TYR A 20 17.34 -7.07 5.68
N ILE A 21 16.37 -6.27 6.13
CA ILE A 21 15.38 -5.61 5.27
C ILE A 21 15.62 -4.09 5.27
N GLY A 22 15.63 -3.47 4.10
CA GLY A 22 15.86 -2.03 3.98
C GLY A 22 14.77 -1.21 4.69
N GLN A 23 15.17 -0.33 5.60
CA GLN A 23 14.29 0.43 6.51
C GLN A 23 13.28 1.37 5.81
N ALA A 24 13.45 1.64 4.51
CA ALA A 24 12.43 2.29 3.69
C ALA A 24 11.14 1.45 3.55
N CYS A 25 11.24 0.12 3.66
CA CYS A 25 10.12 -0.81 3.70
C CYS A 25 9.46 -0.80 5.09
N LYS A 26 8.79 0.30 5.42
CA LYS A 26 8.13 0.54 6.72
C LYS A 26 7.05 -0.51 7.02
N LEU A 27 6.79 -0.74 8.31
CA LEU A 27 5.69 -1.56 8.81
C LEU A 27 4.48 -0.68 9.15
N PHE A 28 3.26 -1.17 8.88
CA PHE A 28 1.98 -0.50 9.18
C PHE A 28 1.90 0.02 10.62
N TYR A 29 2.37 -0.78 11.58
CA TYR A 29 2.39 -0.43 13.01
C TYR A 29 3.83 -0.48 13.50
N LYS A 30 4.50 0.67 13.60
CA LYS A 30 5.92 0.74 13.98
C LYS A 30 6.22 0.31 15.42
N SER A 31 5.47 0.87 16.38
CA SER A 31 5.73 0.70 17.84
C SER A 31 5.43 -0.70 18.35
N ASN A 32 4.38 -1.33 17.83
CA ASN A 32 4.05 -2.73 18.10
C ASN A 32 3.55 -3.39 16.80
N PRO A 33 4.46 -3.96 15.98
CA PRO A 33 4.11 -4.63 14.74
C PRO A 33 3.17 -5.83 14.97
N LEU A 34 2.18 -6.00 14.10
CA LEU A 34 1.44 -7.25 14.01
C LEU A 34 2.28 -8.26 13.22
N LYS A 35 2.46 -9.47 13.75
CA LYS A 35 3.05 -10.58 13.01
C LYS A 35 1.92 -11.50 12.56
N ILE A 36 1.36 -11.21 11.39
CA ILE A 36 0.32 -12.05 10.78
C ILE A 36 0.96 -13.30 10.20
N VAL A 37 0.42 -14.47 10.56
CA VAL A 37 0.96 -15.79 10.17
C VAL A 37 0.00 -16.59 9.29
N ARG A 38 -1.29 -16.24 9.32
CA ARG A 38 -2.37 -16.90 8.55
C ARG A 38 -3.45 -15.88 8.22
N ALA A 39 -4.16 -16.10 7.12
CA ALA A 39 -5.36 -15.35 6.77
C ALA A 39 -6.34 -16.26 6.02
N GLU A 40 -7.63 -15.95 6.09
CA GLU A 40 -8.73 -16.76 5.52
C GLU A 40 -9.96 -15.87 5.32
N GLY A 41 -10.48 -15.79 4.09
CA GLY A 41 -11.62 -14.93 3.76
C GLY A 41 -11.33 -13.45 4.03
N GLN A 42 -12.12 -12.81 4.88
CA GLN A 42 -11.98 -11.43 5.32
C GLN A 42 -11.19 -11.24 6.63
N TYR A 43 -10.50 -12.28 7.11
CA TYR A 43 -9.81 -12.29 8.40
C TYR A 43 -8.31 -12.59 8.30
N MET A 44 -7.52 -11.92 9.14
CA MET A 44 -6.10 -12.21 9.40
C MET A 44 -5.92 -12.75 10.81
N TYR A 45 -4.83 -13.49 11.06
CA TYR A 45 -4.52 -14.10 12.36
C TYR A 45 -3.06 -13.86 12.75
N ASP A 46 -2.81 -13.36 13.96
CA ASP A 46 -1.46 -13.12 14.48
C ASP A 46 -0.79 -14.38 15.06
N GLU A 47 0.46 -14.24 15.53
CA GLU A 47 1.28 -15.34 16.05
C GLU A 47 0.66 -16.07 17.26
N ARG A 48 -0.34 -15.47 17.90
CA ARG A 48 -1.05 -16.01 19.06
C ARG A 48 -2.45 -16.53 18.71
N GLY A 49 -2.80 -16.54 17.42
CA GLY A 49 -4.10 -16.93 16.92
C GLY A 49 -5.20 -15.88 17.09
N ASN A 50 -4.90 -14.64 17.50
CA ASN A 50 -5.93 -13.60 17.56
C ASN A 50 -6.44 -13.31 16.15
N ARG A 51 -7.75 -13.42 15.93
CA ARG A 51 -8.43 -13.05 14.69
C ARG A 51 -8.58 -11.53 14.60
N TYR A 52 -8.22 -10.96 13.46
CA TYR A 52 -8.47 -9.57 13.08
C TYR A 52 -9.38 -9.51 11.84
N LEU A 53 -10.32 -8.57 11.81
CA LEU A 53 -11.12 -8.24 10.63
C LEU A 53 -10.33 -7.29 9.73
N ASP A 54 -10.19 -7.60 8.44
CA ASP A 54 -9.32 -6.84 7.52
C ASP A 54 -10.10 -5.85 6.64
N CYS A 55 -10.12 -4.57 7.04
CA CYS A 55 -10.71 -3.48 6.27
C CYS A 55 -9.67 -2.65 5.49
N ILE A 56 -8.37 -2.76 5.81
CA ILE A 56 -7.29 -2.23 4.96
C ILE A 56 -7.21 -3.04 3.67
N ASN A 57 -7.29 -4.37 3.79
CA ASN A 57 -7.12 -5.36 2.73
C ASN A 57 -5.75 -5.22 2.05
N ASN A 58 -4.73 -5.84 2.64
CA ASN A 58 -3.35 -5.85 2.15
C ASN A 58 -3.03 -7.16 1.44
N VAL A 59 -2.17 -7.15 0.40
CA VAL A 59 -1.65 -8.37 -0.24
C VAL A 59 -0.88 -9.20 0.79
N ALA A 60 -1.23 -10.48 0.88
CA ALA A 60 -0.50 -11.50 1.61
C ALA A 60 -0.05 -12.59 0.63
N HIS A 61 1.25 -12.86 0.57
CA HIS A 61 1.80 -13.97 -0.19
C HIS A 61 1.78 -15.23 0.68
N ALA A 62 0.64 -15.94 0.68
CA ALA A 62 0.44 -17.14 1.51
C ALA A 62 -0.27 -18.25 0.71
N PHE A 63 0.51 -19.08 0.00
CA PHE A 63 0.03 -20.34 -0.55
C PHE A 63 -0.06 -21.39 0.56
N GLY A 64 -1.11 -21.29 1.38
CA GLY A 64 -1.36 -22.24 2.47
C GLY A 64 -1.84 -23.60 1.96
N SER A 65 -0.97 -24.60 1.93
CA SER A 65 -1.38 -26.00 1.79
C SER A 65 -2.11 -26.45 3.07
N ARG A 66 -3.36 -26.91 2.95
CA ARG A 66 -3.88 -27.90 3.90
C ARG A 66 -3.18 -29.23 3.58
N ASN A 67 -2.88 -30.02 4.61
CA ASN A 67 -2.59 -31.43 4.41
C ASN A 67 -3.94 -32.13 4.20
N ASP A 68 -4.17 -32.71 3.03
CA ASP A 68 -5.36 -33.50 2.74
C ASP A 68 -5.21 -34.88 3.40
N SER A 69 -5.63 -34.98 4.67
CA SER A 69 -5.58 -36.24 5.46
C SER A 69 -6.85 -36.52 6.26
N GLU A 70 -7.95 -35.82 6.01
CA GLU A 70 -9.26 -36.01 6.67
C GLU A 70 -10.42 -36.04 5.65
N LEU A 71 -10.25 -36.77 4.53
CA LEU A 71 -11.31 -37.05 3.54
C LEU A 71 -11.33 -38.54 3.11
N GLU A 72 -11.28 -39.46 4.09
CA GLU A 72 -11.71 -40.86 3.90
C GLU A 72 -12.79 -41.26 4.92
N ALA A 73 -14.02 -40.82 4.68
CA ALA A 73 -15.22 -41.51 5.18
C ALA A 73 -16.45 -41.19 4.31
N GLU A 74 -17.27 -42.22 4.07
CA GLU A 74 -18.61 -42.21 3.45
C GLU A 74 -18.73 -42.04 1.92
N GLY A 75 -19.70 -42.76 1.31
CA GLY A 75 -20.15 -42.55 -0.07
C GLY A 75 -19.55 -43.42 -1.19
N LYS A 76 -19.78 -44.75 -1.19
CA LYS A 76 -19.58 -45.58 -2.40
C LYS A 76 -20.76 -45.43 -3.37
N PRO A 77 -20.54 -45.18 -4.68
CA PRO A 77 -21.48 -45.51 -5.74
C PRO A 77 -21.26 -46.94 -6.27
N GLU A 78 -22.31 -47.58 -6.78
CA GLU A 78 -22.27 -48.97 -7.27
C GLU A 78 -21.73 -49.09 -8.71
N ARG A 79 -21.33 -50.31 -9.09
CA ARG A 79 -20.96 -50.64 -10.47
C ARG A 79 -22.20 -50.95 -11.31
N LEU A 80 -22.37 -50.28 -12.44
CA LEU A 80 -23.14 -50.80 -13.56
C LEU A 80 -22.23 -50.94 -14.80
N LEU A 81 -22.43 -52.02 -15.54
CA LEU A 81 -21.64 -52.44 -16.70
C LEU A 81 -22.33 -52.01 -17.99
N GLY A 82 -21.57 -51.59 -19.00
CA GLY A 82 -22.10 -51.47 -20.37
C GLY A 82 -21.41 -50.45 -21.26
N SER A 83 -20.35 -50.87 -21.98
CA SER A 83 -19.85 -50.15 -23.15
C SER A 83 -19.39 -51.15 -24.23
N PRO A 84 -20.00 -51.14 -25.43
CA PRO A 84 -19.60 -52.03 -26.52
C PRO A 84 -18.38 -51.46 -27.27
N SER A 85 -17.48 -52.35 -27.70
CA SER A 85 -16.31 -52.00 -28.50
C SER A 85 -16.61 -51.95 -30.00
N PHE A 86 -16.04 -50.97 -30.69
CA PHE A 86 -15.97 -50.94 -32.16
C PHE A 86 -14.53 -50.71 -32.60
N GLY A 87 -13.98 -51.66 -33.36
CA GLY A 87 -12.68 -51.55 -34.02
C GLY A 87 -12.85 -51.33 -35.53
N TYR A 88 -11.85 -50.72 -36.18
CA TYR A 88 -11.81 -50.56 -37.63
C TYR A 88 -10.56 -51.21 -38.25
N GLY A 89 -10.75 -51.80 -39.44
CA GLY A 89 -9.79 -52.69 -40.11
C GLY A 89 -8.89 -52.05 -41.16
N LYS A 90 -8.07 -52.88 -41.82
CA LYS A 90 -7.02 -52.49 -42.77
C LYS A 90 -7.46 -52.50 -44.24
N SER A 91 -7.11 -51.47 -44.99
CA SER A 91 -6.81 -51.51 -46.46
C SER A 91 -5.98 -50.27 -46.83
N ARG A 92 -4.82 -50.26 -47.49
CA ARG A 92 -4.14 -51.08 -48.54
C ARG A 92 -4.21 -50.48 -49.95
N VAL A 93 -3.36 -49.48 -50.18
CA VAL A 93 -2.57 -49.18 -51.40
C VAL A 93 -3.28 -49.06 -52.76
N LYS A 94 -3.16 -47.87 -53.36
CA LYS A 94 -2.80 -47.66 -54.78
C LYS A 94 -2.01 -46.35 -54.90
N GLY A 95 -1.16 -46.20 -55.92
CA GLY A 95 -0.26 -45.06 -56.08
C GLY A 95 -0.27 -44.45 -57.48
N GLY A 96 0.36 -43.28 -57.62
CA GLY A 96 0.59 -42.58 -58.88
C GLY A 96 1.71 -41.56 -58.73
N ALA A 97 2.60 -41.46 -59.72
CA ALA A 97 3.82 -40.65 -59.64
C ALA A 97 3.98 -39.75 -60.86
N ARG A 98 4.57 -38.56 -60.68
CA ARG A 98 5.16 -37.72 -61.74
C ARG A 98 6.31 -36.87 -61.17
N ARG A 99 7.27 -36.48 -62.03
CA ARG A 99 8.53 -35.77 -61.69
C ARG A 99 8.64 -34.44 -62.43
N ALA A 100 9.13 -33.39 -61.75
CA ALA A 100 9.91 -32.27 -62.27
C ALA A 100 10.68 -31.66 -61.07
N ARG A 101 12.01 -31.73 -60.97
CA ARG A 101 13.10 -31.01 -61.68
C ARG A 101 13.38 -29.59 -61.14
N TYR A 102 14.57 -29.50 -60.51
CA TYR A 102 15.41 -28.38 -60.04
C TYR A 102 15.61 -27.23 -61.07
N PRO A 103 16.03 -25.99 -60.69
CA PRO A 103 17.29 -25.73 -59.93
C PRO A 103 17.33 -24.60 -58.87
N TRP A 104 18.47 -24.58 -58.15
CA TRP A 104 18.99 -23.53 -57.26
C TRP A 104 20.23 -22.85 -57.87
N PRO A 105 20.58 -21.63 -57.41
CA PRO A 105 21.97 -21.27 -57.07
C PRO A 105 22.04 -20.58 -55.68
N SER A 106 22.90 -20.90 -54.69
CA SER A 106 24.38 -20.98 -54.63
C SER A 106 25.07 -19.62 -54.91
N TRP A 107 25.96 -19.03 -54.09
CA TRP A 107 26.74 -19.45 -52.89
C TRP A 107 26.92 -18.23 -51.93
N ALA A 108 27.63 -18.20 -50.79
CA ALA A 108 28.44 -19.20 -50.05
C ALA A 108 28.07 -19.19 -48.53
N ILE A 109 28.89 -18.99 -47.47
CA ILE A 109 30.31 -18.63 -47.20
C ILE A 109 30.88 -19.54 -46.06
N SER A 110 32.22 -19.66 -46.03
CA SER A 110 33.16 -20.20 -45.01
C SER A 110 32.66 -20.77 -43.66
N LEU A 111 33.21 -21.94 -43.30
CA LEU A 111 33.23 -22.52 -41.94
C LEU A 111 34.67 -22.57 -41.40
N ALA A 112 34.89 -22.08 -40.18
CA ALA A 112 36.07 -22.35 -39.36
C ALA A 112 35.74 -23.36 -38.24
N ARG A 113 36.76 -23.98 -37.62
CA ARG A 113 36.63 -25.31 -36.98
C ARG A 113 37.09 -25.36 -35.51
N VAL A 114 36.18 -25.80 -34.62
CA VAL A 114 36.38 -26.48 -33.30
C VAL A 114 37.31 -25.82 -32.24
N PRO A 115 37.37 -26.33 -30.99
CA PRO A 115 36.33 -26.94 -30.14
C PRO A 115 36.21 -26.25 -28.76
N HIS A 116 35.22 -26.62 -27.94
CA HIS A 116 35.33 -26.52 -26.46
C HIS A 116 34.69 -27.73 -25.77
N VAL A 117 35.06 -27.94 -24.50
CA VAL A 117 35.04 -29.23 -23.79
C VAL A 117 34.23 -29.14 -22.48
N PHE A 118 33.68 -30.26 -22.02
CA PHE A 118 33.05 -30.39 -20.71
C PHE A 118 34.01 -30.02 -19.55
N GLY A 119 33.47 -29.41 -18.50
CA GLY A 119 34.18 -29.12 -17.24
C GLY A 119 33.21 -29.17 -16.05
N GLU A 120 33.66 -29.70 -14.93
CA GLU A 120 32.81 -30.06 -13.78
C GLU A 120 32.56 -28.89 -12.80
N VAL A 121 31.52 -29.05 -11.98
CA VAL A 121 31.18 -28.13 -10.88
C VAL A 121 32.07 -28.41 -9.67
N VAL A 122 32.82 -27.41 -9.21
CA VAL A 122 33.68 -27.51 -8.01
C VAL A 122 33.20 -26.57 -6.91
N PHE A 123 33.02 -27.11 -5.71
CA PHE A 123 32.65 -26.36 -4.49
C PHE A 123 33.77 -25.41 -4.04
N TRP A 124 33.41 -24.20 -3.63
CA TRP A 124 34.32 -23.30 -2.90
C TRP A 124 34.13 -23.41 -1.38
N ARG A 125 35.22 -23.75 -0.68
CA ARG A 125 35.33 -23.72 0.78
C ARG A 125 36.01 -22.42 1.23
N HIS A 126 35.69 -21.93 2.43
CA HIS A 126 36.43 -20.84 3.09
C HIS A 126 37.85 -21.27 3.49
N ILE A 127 38.80 -20.31 3.49
CA ILE A 127 39.83 -20.08 4.54
C ILE A 127 40.52 -18.69 4.30
N PRO A 128 41.06 -17.99 5.33
CA PRO A 128 41.34 -16.53 5.23
C PRO A 128 42.78 -16.05 5.55
N ALA A 129 43.17 -14.89 4.98
CA ALA A 129 44.15 -13.92 5.50
C ALA A 129 43.85 -12.55 4.83
N LYS A 130 43.87 -11.35 5.46
CA LYS A 130 44.80 -10.61 6.34
C LYS A 130 46.01 -9.95 5.63
N SER A 131 46.09 -8.62 5.81
CA SER A 131 47.22 -7.68 5.62
C SER A 131 47.96 -7.60 4.28
N LEU A 132 47.93 -6.41 3.65
CA LEU A 132 49.12 -5.64 3.29
C LEU A 132 48.78 -4.15 3.08
N GLU A 133 49.77 -3.26 3.19
CA GLU A 133 49.58 -1.80 3.32
C GLU A 133 49.97 -0.98 2.07
N THR A 134 49.31 0.16 1.91
CA THR A 134 49.79 1.40 1.23
C THR A 134 50.48 1.31 -0.14
N ASN A 135 49.92 2.01 -1.15
CA ASN A 135 50.33 3.39 -1.46
C ASN A 135 49.42 4.06 -2.53
N LYS A 136 49.23 5.39 -2.36
CA LYS A 136 49.28 6.52 -3.33
C LYS A 136 48.96 6.23 -4.83
N LEU A 137 48.24 7.10 -5.57
CA LEU A 137 48.16 8.58 -5.49
C LEU A 137 46.94 9.14 -6.28
N SER A 138 46.73 10.48 -6.23
CA SER A 138 45.70 11.32 -6.94
C SER A 138 44.22 10.99 -6.64
N ARG A 139 43.41 11.87 -6.04
CA ARG A 139 42.95 13.24 -6.44
C ARG A 139 42.22 13.22 -7.81
N THR A 140 41.01 13.76 -7.99
CA THR A 140 40.34 14.87 -7.27
C THR A 140 38.84 14.64 -7.02
N CYS A 141 38.30 15.25 -5.96
CA CYS A 141 36.88 15.61 -5.86
C CYS A 141 36.78 16.91 -5.05
N LEU A 142 35.89 17.84 -5.43
CA LEU A 142 35.74 19.16 -4.82
C LEU A 142 34.35 19.25 -4.16
N TYR A 143 34.33 19.51 -2.85
CA TYR A 143 33.14 19.90 -2.10
C TYR A 143 33.48 21.13 -1.25
N PRO A 144 32.81 22.27 -1.45
CA PRO A 144 33.00 23.44 -0.61
C PRO A 144 32.16 23.38 0.68
N ASP A 145 32.82 23.77 1.78
CA ASP A 145 32.28 24.38 3.00
C ASP A 145 31.28 23.57 3.88
N ARG A 146 31.62 23.50 5.17
CA ARG A 146 30.71 23.05 6.25
C ARG A 146 30.32 24.28 7.07
N ARG A 147 29.05 24.70 6.98
CA ARG A 147 28.46 25.58 8.01
C ARG A 147 27.50 24.82 8.90
N HIS A 148 27.46 25.22 10.16
CA HIS A 148 26.63 24.58 11.18
C HIS A 148 25.15 24.76 10.84
N CYS A 149 24.37 23.72 11.08
CA CYS A 149 22.92 23.78 11.11
C CYS A 149 22.49 23.04 12.38
N SER A 150 21.62 23.66 13.18
CA SER A 150 21.05 23.12 14.41
C SER A 150 20.27 21.83 14.12
N MET A 151 20.27 20.87 15.04
CA MET A 151 19.31 19.76 15.01
C MET A 151 17.96 20.24 15.52
N GLU A 152 17.24 21.00 14.69
CA GLU A 152 15.83 21.29 14.92
C GLU A 152 14.99 20.03 14.71
N THR A 153 13.99 19.83 15.56
CA THR A 153 13.22 18.59 15.70
C THR A 153 12.22 18.43 14.55
N LEU A 154 12.65 17.75 13.48
CA LEU A 154 11.79 17.39 12.35
C LEU A 154 10.57 16.55 12.82
N PRO A 155 9.31 16.98 12.54
CA PRO A 155 8.13 16.22 12.94
C PRO A 155 8.03 14.89 12.20
N ASN A 156 7.72 13.83 12.96
CA ASN A 156 7.79 12.43 12.51
C ASN A 156 6.61 12.03 11.58
N MET A 157 6.56 12.54 10.35
CA MET A 157 5.55 12.13 9.36
C MET A 157 5.73 10.66 8.95
N SER A 158 4.81 9.82 9.42
CA SER A 158 4.99 8.38 9.59
C SER A 158 4.51 7.52 8.41
N ASN A 159 4.20 8.13 7.26
CA ASN A 159 3.47 7.49 6.16
C ASN A 159 4.12 6.18 5.67
N VAL A 160 3.34 5.11 5.70
CA VAL A 160 3.54 3.88 4.93
C VAL A 160 2.59 3.96 3.74
N ASP A 161 2.99 3.47 2.57
CA ASP A 161 2.11 3.50 1.40
C ASP A 161 1.11 2.35 1.46
N ASN A 162 -0.11 2.65 1.91
CA ASN A 162 -1.20 1.71 2.18
C ASN A 162 -1.87 1.15 0.89
N ILE A 163 -1.05 0.74 -0.10
CA ILE A 163 -1.41 0.62 -1.53
C ILE A 163 -1.30 -0.83 -2.02
N VAL A 164 -2.10 -1.72 -1.41
CA VAL A 164 -2.15 -3.16 -1.67
C VAL A 164 -3.61 -3.65 -1.51
N TYR A 165 -4.01 -4.80 -2.08
CA TYR A 165 -5.43 -5.22 -2.17
C TYR A 165 -5.63 -6.71 -2.57
N PHE A 166 -6.65 -7.40 -2.02
CA PHE A 166 -7.24 -8.65 -2.53
C PHE A 166 -8.67 -8.47 -3.07
N GLY A 167 -9.02 -9.18 -4.14
CA GLY A 167 -10.39 -9.23 -4.65
C GLY A 167 -11.32 -10.05 -3.74
N MET A 168 -10.95 -11.28 -3.43
CA MET A 168 -11.92 -12.36 -3.18
C MET A 168 -11.76 -13.04 -1.82
N GLY A 169 -10.94 -12.47 -0.95
CA GLY A 169 -10.55 -13.05 0.33
C GLY A 169 -9.18 -13.69 0.29
N HIS A 170 -8.58 -13.73 1.48
CA HIS A 170 -7.29 -14.34 1.75
C HIS A 170 -7.35 -15.86 1.52
N CYS A 171 -6.31 -16.40 0.86
CA CYS A 171 -6.06 -17.84 0.70
C CYS A 171 -7.19 -18.65 0.00
N HIS A 172 -7.91 -18.04 -0.96
CA HIS A 172 -9.05 -18.68 -1.63
C HIS A 172 -8.66 -20.04 -2.29
N PRO A 173 -9.29 -21.18 -1.91
CA PRO A 173 -8.82 -22.51 -2.30
C PRO A 173 -8.72 -22.76 -3.81
N SER A 174 -9.67 -22.27 -4.61
CA SER A 174 -9.62 -22.44 -6.08
C SER A 174 -8.41 -21.72 -6.71
N VAL A 175 -8.00 -20.58 -6.16
CA VAL A 175 -6.87 -19.80 -6.68
C VAL A 175 -5.54 -20.42 -6.27
N VAL A 176 -5.43 -20.85 -5.00
CA VAL A 176 -4.26 -21.59 -4.49
C VAL A 176 -4.04 -22.85 -5.33
N ARG A 177 -5.09 -23.63 -5.58
CA ARG A 177 -5.02 -24.84 -6.39
C ARG A 177 -4.63 -24.56 -7.85
N ALA A 178 -5.25 -23.59 -8.52
CA ALA A 178 -4.90 -23.25 -9.90
C ALA A 178 -3.42 -22.80 -10.04
N GLY A 179 -2.88 -22.10 -9.04
CA GLY A 179 -1.46 -21.78 -8.96
C GLY A 179 -0.57 -23.01 -8.76
N GLN A 180 -0.94 -23.91 -7.84
CA GLN A 180 -0.20 -25.15 -7.56
C GLN A 180 -0.19 -26.10 -8.77
N ASP A 181 -1.36 -26.40 -9.35
CA ASP A 181 -1.53 -27.33 -10.46
C ASP A 181 -0.71 -26.87 -11.69
N GLN A 182 -0.75 -25.58 -12.03
CA GLN A 182 0.05 -25.03 -13.12
C GLN A 182 1.55 -24.97 -12.80
N MET A 183 1.93 -24.64 -11.56
CA MET A 183 3.34 -24.60 -11.13
C MET A 183 3.99 -25.99 -11.15
N ALA A 184 3.22 -27.05 -10.88
CA ALA A 184 3.68 -28.44 -11.00
C ALA A 184 3.91 -28.88 -12.45
N MET A 185 3.27 -28.24 -13.44
CA MET A 185 3.45 -28.54 -14.87
C MET A 185 4.51 -27.64 -15.53
N LEU A 186 4.35 -26.31 -15.47
CA LEU A 186 5.25 -25.37 -16.15
C LEU A 186 5.17 -23.96 -15.56
N SER A 187 6.32 -23.42 -15.18
CA SER A 187 6.55 -22.00 -14.90
C SER A 187 7.70 -21.47 -15.75
N THR A 188 7.39 -20.64 -16.74
CA THR A 188 8.37 -20.07 -17.71
C THR A 188 7.85 -18.73 -18.25
N ASN A 189 8.64 -18.04 -19.07
CA ASN A 189 8.26 -16.75 -19.67
C ASN A 189 7.29 -16.91 -20.87
N ASN A 190 6.69 -15.80 -21.28
CA ASN A 190 5.66 -15.71 -22.31
C ASN A 190 6.13 -15.95 -23.77
N ARG A 191 7.42 -16.18 -24.05
CA ARG A 191 7.90 -16.45 -25.43
C ARG A 191 7.50 -17.82 -25.97
N PHE A 192 7.06 -18.73 -25.11
CA PHE A 192 6.51 -20.03 -25.51
C PHE A 192 4.98 -19.96 -25.53
N LEU A 193 4.37 -20.47 -26.60
CA LEU A 193 2.92 -20.47 -26.76
C LEU A 193 2.27 -21.33 -25.66
N HIS A 194 1.35 -20.73 -24.89
CA HIS A 194 0.68 -21.39 -23.77
C HIS A 194 -0.76 -20.88 -23.60
N ASP A 195 -1.72 -21.80 -23.50
CA ASP A 195 -3.16 -21.49 -23.59
C ASP A 195 -3.64 -20.49 -22.52
N ASN A 196 -3.20 -20.65 -21.26
CA ASN A 196 -3.57 -19.74 -20.17
C ASN A 196 -3.32 -18.26 -20.48
N LEU A 197 -2.28 -17.92 -21.26
CA LEU A 197 -1.96 -16.55 -21.67
C LEU A 197 -3.10 -15.97 -22.53
N VAL A 198 -3.53 -16.74 -23.54
CA VAL A 198 -4.58 -16.37 -24.50
C VAL A 198 -5.95 -16.38 -23.82
N ILE A 199 -6.21 -17.36 -22.96
CA ILE A 199 -7.45 -17.45 -22.17
C ILE A 199 -7.57 -16.26 -21.23
N CYS A 200 -6.50 -15.89 -20.52
CA CYS A 200 -6.48 -14.74 -19.61
C CYS A 200 -6.68 -13.42 -20.37
N ALA A 201 -5.94 -13.21 -21.48
CA ALA A 201 -6.10 -12.03 -22.32
C ALA A 201 -7.54 -11.89 -22.84
N ARG A 202 -8.12 -12.98 -23.38
CA ARG A 202 -9.50 -13.01 -23.90
C ARG A 202 -10.55 -12.75 -22.82
N ARG A 203 -10.34 -13.24 -21.60
CA ARG A 203 -11.30 -13.07 -20.49
C ARG A 203 -11.26 -11.65 -19.91
N LEU A 204 -10.06 -11.07 -19.79
CA LEU A 204 -9.91 -9.65 -19.42
C LEU A 204 -10.63 -8.74 -20.43
N THR A 205 -10.43 -8.95 -21.73
CA THR A 205 -11.04 -8.11 -22.76
C THR A 205 -12.55 -8.33 -22.90
N SER A 206 -13.08 -9.52 -22.59
CA SER A 206 -14.54 -9.75 -22.60
C SER A 206 -15.32 -8.98 -21.52
N PHE A 207 -14.65 -8.39 -20.52
CA PHE A 207 -15.28 -7.49 -19.55
C PHE A 207 -15.14 -5.99 -19.91
N LEU A 208 -14.50 -5.67 -21.04
CA LEU A 208 -14.20 -4.29 -21.45
C LEU A 208 -15.01 -3.88 -22.69
N PRO A 209 -15.23 -2.56 -22.90
CA PRO A 209 -15.76 -2.04 -24.16
C PRO A 209 -14.95 -2.53 -25.38
N GLU A 210 -15.63 -2.84 -26.47
CA GLU A 210 -15.08 -3.51 -27.67
C GLU A 210 -13.73 -2.95 -28.18
N PRO A 211 -13.48 -1.61 -28.21
CA PRO A 211 -12.19 -1.09 -28.66
C PRO A 211 -10.98 -1.54 -27.84
N LEU A 212 -11.17 -1.92 -26.57
CA LEU A 212 -10.11 -2.30 -25.62
C LEU A 212 -9.81 -3.80 -25.71
N SER A 213 -9.32 -4.23 -26.87
CA SER A 213 -9.20 -5.64 -27.26
C SER A 213 -7.78 -6.22 -27.29
N VAL A 214 -6.72 -5.42 -27.04
CA VAL A 214 -5.32 -5.90 -27.02
C VAL A 214 -4.73 -5.82 -25.61
N CYS A 215 -4.26 -6.96 -25.09
CA CYS A 215 -3.72 -7.09 -23.73
C CYS A 215 -2.21 -7.37 -23.71
N PHE A 216 -1.47 -6.62 -22.90
CA PHE A 216 -0.07 -6.86 -22.53
C PHE A 216 0.01 -7.28 -21.05
N LEU A 217 0.66 -8.40 -20.73
CA LEU A 217 0.72 -8.94 -19.37
C LEU A 217 2.06 -8.60 -18.68
N VAL A 218 1.98 -8.16 -17.42
CA VAL A 218 3.10 -7.66 -16.59
C VAL A 218 2.96 -8.15 -15.14
N ASN A 219 3.85 -7.77 -14.22
CA ASN A 219 3.91 -8.33 -12.86
C ASN A 219 3.29 -7.44 -11.78
N SER A 220 3.20 -6.13 -12.01
CA SER A 220 2.63 -5.18 -11.06
C SER A 220 1.95 -4.00 -11.75
N GLY A 221 1.04 -3.31 -11.06
CA GLY A 221 0.39 -2.11 -11.58
C GLY A 221 1.38 -0.97 -11.91
N SER A 222 2.54 -0.91 -11.24
CA SER A 222 3.58 0.06 -11.59
C SER A 222 4.27 -0.27 -12.92
N GLU A 223 4.46 -1.55 -13.24
CA GLU A 223 4.90 -1.98 -14.58
C GLU A 223 3.82 -1.74 -15.63
N ALA A 224 2.53 -1.89 -15.26
CA ALA A 224 1.41 -1.63 -16.16
C ALA A 224 1.32 -0.16 -16.54
N ASN A 225 1.41 0.75 -15.56
CA ASN A 225 1.40 2.18 -15.80
C ASN A 225 2.67 2.67 -16.54
N ASP A 226 3.86 2.07 -16.31
CA ASP A 226 5.06 2.35 -17.11
C ASP A 226 4.89 1.93 -18.57
N LEU A 227 4.35 0.74 -18.83
CA LEU A 227 4.06 0.29 -20.18
C LEU A 227 2.97 1.13 -20.84
N ALA A 228 1.92 1.53 -20.12
CA ALA A 228 0.88 2.44 -20.62
C ALA A 228 1.44 3.81 -21.03
N LEU A 229 2.34 4.39 -20.22
CA LEU A 229 3.07 5.62 -20.56
C LEU A 229 3.91 5.43 -21.83
N ARG A 230 4.63 4.31 -21.96
CA ARG A 230 5.43 3.99 -23.15
C ARG A 230 4.57 3.78 -24.40
N LEU A 231 3.41 3.12 -24.28
CA LEU A 231 2.43 2.95 -25.36
C LEU A 231 1.92 4.32 -25.83
N ALA A 232 1.47 5.17 -24.90
CA ALA A 232 0.98 6.51 -25.20
C ALA A 232 2.03 7.41 -25.88
N GLN A 233 3.27 7.45 -25.34
CA GLN A 233 4.38 8.20 -25.95
C GLN A 233 4.71 7.67 -27.35
N THR A 234 4.67 6.35 -27.54
CA THR A 234 4.98 5.73 -28.84
C THR A 234 3.87 5.95 -29.88
N HIS A 235 2.60 6.00 -29.46
CA HIS A 235 1.48 6.29 -30.35
C HIS A 235 1.44 7.78 -30.74
N THR A 236 1.38 8.68 -29.76
CA THR A 236 1.20 10.13 -29.96
C THR A 236 2.46 10.87 -30.43
N LYS A 237 3.65 10.27 -30.23
CA LYS A 237 4.98 10.89 -30.38
C LYS A 237 5.24 12.09 -29.45
N ASN A 238 4.33 12.37 -28.51
CA ASN A 238 4.46 13.43 -27.52
C ASN A 238 5.11 12.89 -26.23
N LYS A 239 5.55 13.79 -25.35
CA LYS A 239 6.12 13.45 -24.02
C LYS A 239 5.31 14.00 -22.85
N ASP A 240 4.72 15.19 -23.00
CA ASP A 240 4.05 15.90 -21.91
C ASP A 240 2.76 15.19 -21.47
N ILE A 241 2.65 14.84 -20.18
CA ILE A 241 1.51 14.08 -19.61
C ILE A 241 0.74 14.93 -18.60
N ILE A 242 -0.57 14.72 -18.54
CA ILE A 242 -1.47 15.30 -17.53
C ILE A 242 -1.81 14.21 -16.49
N THR A 243 -1.66 14.52 -15.21
CA THR A 243 -2.02 13.69 -14.05
C THR A 243 -2.90 14.49 -13.09
N LEU A 244 -3.56 13.86 -12.12
CA LEU A 244 -4.37 14.52 -11.10
C LEU A 244 -3.55 14.81 -9.83
N ASP A 245 -3.80 15.93 -9.17
CA ASP A 245 -3.21 16.16 -7.85
C ASP A 245 -3.64 15.04 -6.87
N HIS A 246 -2.73 14.72 -5.96
CA HIS A 246 -2.82 13.64 -4.99
C HIS A 246 -2.95 12.22 -5.58
N ALA A 247 -2.82 12.03 -6.90
CA ALA A 247 -2.80 10.71 -7.53
C ALA A 247 -1.52 9.91 -7.23
N TYR A 248 -1.64 8.58 -7.34
CA TYR A 248 -0.52 7.64 -7.28
C TYR A 248 -0.64 6.51 -8.30
N HIS A 249 0.33 6.45 -9.22
CA HIS A 249 0.41 5.45 -10.28
C HIS A 249 1.53 4.41 -10.08
N GLY A 250 2.37 4.56 -9.05
CA GLY A 250 3.36 3.52 -8.72
C GLY A 250 4.65 4.00 -8.06
N HIS A 251 5.61 3.06 -7.97
CA HIS A 251 6.89 3.24 -7.29
C HIS A 251 8.12 3.21 -8.22
N LEU A 252 7.96 2.87 -9.49
CA LEU A 252 9.03 3.01 -10.49
C LEU A 252 9.31 4.50 -10.74
N THR A 253 10.53 4.86 -11.16
CA THR A 253 10.93 6.27 -11.35
C THR A 253 9.98 7.06 -12.25
N SER A 254 9.58 6.47 -13.38
CA SER A 254 8.59 7.01 -14.32
C SER A 254 7.23 7.27 -13.66
N MET A 255 6.85 6.44 -12.69
CA MET A 255 5.57 6.50 -11.96
C MET A 255 5.61 7.48 -10.80
N ILE A 256 6.74 7.56 -10.09
CA ILE A 256 6.99 8.59 -9.07
C ILE A 256 6.95 9.99 -9.70
N ASP A 257 7.53 10.17 -10.89
CA ASP A 257 7.54 11.43 -11.62
C ASP A 257 6.12 11.94 -11.99
N ILE A 258 5.12 11.04 -12.13
CA ILE A 258 3.72 11.36 -12.46
C ILE A 258 2.73 11.19 -11.30
N SER A 259 3.23 10.97 -10.07
CA SER A 259 2.40 10.77 -8.87
C SER A 259 2.57 11.95 -7.89
N PRO A 260 1.68 12.97 -7.90
CA PRO A 260 1.84 14.14 -7.03
C PRO A 260 1.81 13.78 -5.54
N TYR A 261 1.09 12.72 -5.13
CA TYR A 261 1.14 12.17 -3.77
C TYR A 261 2.55 11.78 -3.30
N LYS A 262 3.48 11.55 -4.23
CA LYS A 262 4.89 11.23 -3.97
C LYS A 262 5.80 12.44 -4.17
N PHE A 263 5.71 13.14 -5.32
CA PHE A 263 6.67 14.19 -5.62
C PHE A 263 6.44 15.51 -4.88
N ASN A 264 5.22 15.76 -4.34
CA ASN A 264 4.92 16.94 -3.52
C ASN A 264 5.22 16.75 -2.01
N LYS A 265 5.63 15.55 -1.55
CA LYS A 265 6.04 15.38 -0.14
C LYS A 265 7.36 16.14 0.12
N PRO A 266 7.68 16.56 1.36
CA PRO A 266 8.82 17.46 1.63
C PRO A 266 10.21 17.00 1.14
N ASN A 267 10.41 15.68 0.97
CA ASN A 267 11.62 15.08 0.42
C ASN A 267 11.37 14.36 -0.93
N GLY A 268 10.32 14.77 -1.66
CA GLY A 268 9.98 14.23 -2.98
C GLY A 268 10.88 14.79 -4.09
N PRO A 269 11.02 14.08 -5.23
CA PRO A 269 11.91 14.49 -6.32
C PRO A 269 11.39 15.68 -7.18
N GLY A 270 10.30 16.33 -6.77
CA GLY A 270 9.67 17.45 -7.47
C GLY A 270 9.00 17.09 -8.81
N LYS A 271 7.98 17.87 -9.20
CA LYS A 271 7.30 17.76 -10.49
C LYS A 271 8.27 18.02 -11.64
N LYS A 272 8.22 17.23 -12.71
CA LYS A 272 9.04 17.47 -13.92
C LYS A 272 8.39 18.46 -14.88
N ASP A 273 9.16 19.02 -15.80
CA ASP A 273 8.67 20.01 -16.80
C ASP A 273 7.68 19.43 -17.81
N TRP A 274 7.75 18.11 -18.03
CA TRP A 274 6.87 17.34 -18.92
C TRP A 274 5.67 16.74 -18.19
N VAL A 275 5.47 17.06 -16.90
CA VAL A 275 4.34 16.58 -16.09
C VAL A 275 3.48 17.76 -15.70
N HIS A 276 2.19 17.68 -15.98
CA HIS A 276 1.20 18.72 -15.73
C HIS A 276 0.16 18.16 -14.77
N VAL A 277 -0.21 18.94 -13.76
CA VAL A 277 -1.12 18.50 -12.69
C VAL A 277 -2.42 19.26 -12.85
N ALA A 278 -3.50 18.56 -13.16
CA ALA A 278 -4.85 19.09 -13.02
C ALA A 278 -5.29 18.95 -11.55
N PRO A 279 -6.15 19.85 -11.03
CA PRO A 279 -6.66 19.75 -9.66
C PRO A 279 -7.37 18.41 -9.41
N CYS A 280 -7.23 17.88 -8.20
CA CYS A 280 -8.02 16.74 -7.76
C CYS A 280 -9.53 17.09 -7.85
N PRO A 281 -10.36 16.27 -8.53
CA PRO A 281 -11.79 16.53 -8.70
C PRO A 281 -12.61 16.17 -7.44
N ASP A 282 -12.16 16.68 -6.29
CA ASP A 282 -12.80 16.50 -4.98
C ASP A 282 -13.84 17.60 -4.73
N VAL A 283 -15.10 17.21 -4.55
CA VAL A 283 -16.22 18.13 -4.29
C VAL A 283 -16.34 18.54 -2.81
N TYR A 284 -15.53 17.96 -1.91
CA TYR A 284 -15.58 18.23 -0.47
C TYR A 284 -14.47 19.20 0.01
N ARG A 285 -13.20 19.00 -0.33
CA ARG A 285 -12.09 19.93 0.00
C ARG A 285 -11.27 20.41 -1.21
N GLY A 286 -11.57 19.96 -2.42
CA GLY A 286 -10.92 20.39 -3.65
C GLY A 286 -11.23 21.83 -4.08
N LYS A 287 -10.72 22.20 -5.26
CA LYS A 287 -10.78 23.56 -5.85
C LYS A 287 -12.21 24.06 -6.08
N TYR A 288 -13.14 23.18 -6.44
CA TYR A 288 -14.55 23.47 -6.66
C TYR A 288 -15.38 22.53 -5.77
N ARG A 289 -16.05 23.10 -4.76
CA ARG A 289 -16.79 22.32 -3.75
C ARG A 289 -18.29 22.46 -3.97
N GLU A 290 -19.04 21.38 -3.71
CA GLU A 290 -20.50 21.31 -3.93
C GLU A 290 -21.27 22.44 -3.22
N ILE A 291 -20.83 22.82 -2.02
CA ILE A 291 -21.45 23.88 -1.22
C ILE A 291 -21.28 25.30 -1.80
N ASP A 292 -20.24 25.54 -2.61
CA ASP A 292 -20.00 26.83 -3.25
C ASP A 292 -20.64 26.92 -4.65
N HIS A 293 -21.02 25.76 -5.22
CA HIS A 293 -21.36 25.57 -6.62
C HIS A 293 -22.58 24.62 -6.82
N PRO A 294 -23.71 24.82 -6.09
CA PRO A 294 -24.78 23.81 -6.03
C PRO A 294 -25.55 23.59 -7.34
N ASP A 295 -25.57 24.58 -8.23
CA ASP A 295 -26.30 24.56 -9.51
C ASP A 295 -25.38 24.34 -10.73
N GLU A 296 -24.10 24.01 -10.53
CA GLU A 296 -23.10 23.90 -11.61
C GLU A 296 -22.60 22.46 -11.82
N ASP A 297 -22.34 22.08 -13.07
CA ASP A 297 -21.67 20.79 -13.35
C ASP A 297 -20.19 20.86 -12.96
N LEU A 298 -19.90 20.40 -11.74
CA LEU A 298 -18.54 20.31 -11.20
C LEU A 298 -17.63 19.41 -12.03
N GLY A 299 -18.16 18.41 -12.73
CA GLY A 299 -17.36 17.56 -13.61
C GLY A 299 -16.89 18.31 -14.85
N ASP A 300 -17.72 19.19 -15.42
CA ASP A 300 -17.31 20.06 -16.51
C ASP A 300 -16.30 21.11 -16.02
N ARG A 301 -16.52 21.73 -14.85
CA ARG A 301 -15.57 22.68 -14.24
C ARG A 301 -14.19 22.08 -13.99
N TYR A 302 -14.10 20.87 -13.44
CA TYR A 302 -12.81 20.19 -13.27
C TYR A 302 -12.21 19.73 -14.61
N ALA A 303 -13.03 19.36 -15.60
CA ALA A 303 -12.55 19.05 -16.95
C ALA A 303 -12.02 20.29 -17.70
N ASP A 304 -12.53 21.48 -17.37
CA ASP A 304 -12.05 22.74 -17.95
C ASP A 304 -10.59 23.05 -17.57
N ASP A 305 -10.15 22.69 -16.36
CA ASP A 305 -8.72 22.77 -15.98
C ASP A 305 -7.85 21.87 -16.88
N VAL A 306 -8.33 20.67 -17.24
CA VAL A 306 -7.64 19.77 -18.19
C VAL A 306 -7.58 20.43 -19.58
N ARG A 307 -8.70 21.00 -20.05
CA ARG A 307 -8.77 21.77 -21.31
C ARG A 307 -7.81 22.96 -21.33
N ILE A 308 -7.69 23.69 -20.22
CA ILE A 308 -6.77 24.81 -20.04
C ILE A 308 -5.31 24.32 -20.13
N ILE A 309 -4.96 23.19 -19.52
CA ILE A 309 -3.62 22.58 -19.64
C ILE A 309 -3.34 22.17 -21.10
N CYS A 310 -4.28 21.48 -21.76
CA CYS A 310 -4.19 21.10 -23.17
C CYS A 310 -3.94 22.31 -24.09
N GLN A 311 -4.72 23.38 -23.93
CA GLN A 311 -4.57 24.60 -24.74
C GLN A 311 -3.26 25.35 -24.42
N ASN A 312 -2.83 25.38 -23.15
CA ASN A 312 -1.55 25.98 -22.76
C ASN A 312 -0.33 25.23 -23.31
N LEU A 313 -0.42 23.92 -23.52
CA LEU A 313 0.61 23.14 -24.21
C LEU A 313 0.60 23.43 -25.72
N LYS A 314 -0.58 23.41 -26.35
CA LYS A 314 -0.79 23.74 -27.77
C LYS A 314 -0.25 25.14 -28.11
N ASN A 315 -0.51 26.13 -27.27
CA ASN A 315 0.01 27.50 -27.38
C ASN A 315 1.55 27.59 -27.28
N LYS A 316 2.21 26.59 -26.67
CA LYS A 316 3.67 26.48 -26.55
C LYS A 316 4.29 25.58 -27.61
N GLY A 317 3.53 25.16 -28.62
CA GLY A 317 4.00 24.22 -29.66
C GLY A 317 4.23 22.79 -29.16
N LYS A 318 3.65 22.42 -28.01
CA LYS A 318 3.71 21.06 -27.44
C LYS A 318 2.39 20.32 -27.66
N GLY A 319 2.47 19.01 -27.92
CA GLY A 319 1.32 18.11 -27.86
C GLY A 319 1.24 17.35 -26.53
N VAL A 320 0.05 16.86 -26.20
CA VAL A 320 -0.19 15.98 -25.04
C VAL A 320 0.11 14.53 -25.43
N CYS A 321 0.84 13.83 -24.58
CA CYS A 321 1.03 12.38 -24.66
C CYS A 321 -0.21 11.66 -24.14
N ALA A 322 -0.55 11.92 -22.88
CA ALA A 322 -1.70 11.29 -22.24
C ALA A 322 -2.31 12.17 -21.16
N PHE A 323 -3.53 11.81 -20.77
CA PHE A 323 -4.09 12.06 -19.45
C PHE A 323 -4.21 10.73 -18.72
N ILE A 324 -3.73 10.67 -17.49
CA ILE A 324 -3.82 9.49 -16.60
C ILE A 324 -4.53 9.86 -15.30
N ALA A 325 -5.40 8.97 -14.83
CA ALA A 325 -6.12 9.12 -13.58
C ALA A 325 -6.48 7.75 -12.99
N GLU A 326 -6.47 7.65 -11.66
CA GLU A 326 -7.18 6.59 -10.93
C GLU A 326 -8.69 6.81 -11.15
N SER A 327 -9.44 5.80 -11.61
CA SER A 327 -10.88 5.98 -11.90
C SER A 327 -11.66 6.45 -10.66
N LEU A 328 -11.25 6.00 -9.46
CA LEU A 328 -11.55 6.63 -8.18
C LEU A 328 -10.21 6.76 -7.43
N LEU A 329 -9.83 7.97 -6.99
CA LEU A 329 -8.49 8.22 -6.44
C LEU A 329 -8.39 7.65 -5.03
N SER A 330 -7.51 6.68 -4.81
CA SER A 330 -7.41 5.99 -3.53
C SER A 330 -6.63 6.80 -2.50
N VAL A 331 -5.33 7.01 -2.71
CA VAL A 331 -4.49 7.72 -1.72
C VAL A 331 -4.77 9.22 -1.66
N GLY A 332 -5.38 9.77 -2.70
CA GLY A 332 -5.92 11.14 -2.71
C GLY A 332 -7.09 11.35 -1.75
N GLY A 333 -7.65 10.28 -1.16
CA GLY A 333 -8.68 10.37 -0.13
C GLY A 333 -9.98 9.66 -0.48
N GLN A 334 -9.92 8.56 -1.24
CA GLN A 334 -11.10 7.80 -1.71
C GLN A 334 -12.08 8.68 -2.50
N ILE A 335 -11.55 9.52 -3.39
CA ILE A 335 -12.29 10.53 -4.15
C ILE A 335 -13.03 9.87 -5.32
N LEU A 336 -14.31 10.22 -5.48
CA LEU A 336 -15.12 9.90 -6.63
C LEU A 336 -15.23 11.18 -7.49
N PRO A 337 -14.55 11.26 -8.66
CA PRO A 337 -14.76 12.35 -9.61
C PRO A 337 -16.24 12.52 -9.98
N PRO A 338 -16.73 13.74 -10.30
CA PRO A 338 -18.13 13.96 -10.68
C PRO A 338 -18.51 13.31 -12.02
N GLN A 339 -19.80 13.05 -12.22
CA GLN A 339 -20.33 12.18 -13.28
C GLN A 339 -19.90 12.53 -14.72
N SER A 340 -19.79 13.82 -15.07
CA SER A 340 -19.41 14.25 -16.42
C SER A 340 -17.88 14.34 -16.63
N TYR A 341 -17.10 14.25 -15.56
CA TYR A 341 -15.67 14.62 -15.54
C TYR A 341 -14.85 13.87 -16.58
N PHE A 342 -14.86 12.53 -16.54
CA PHE A 342 -14.02 11.74 -17.43
C PHE A 342 -14.42 11.88 -18.90
N ARG A 343 -15.73 11.90 -19.22
CA ARG A 343 -16.19 12.17 -20.59
C ARG A 343 -15.63 13.49 -21.13
N ASN A 344 -15.74 14.56 -20.35
CA ASN A 344 -15.37 15.89 -20.79
C ASN A 344 -13.83 16.06 -20.82
N ALA A 345 -13.11 15.52 -19.83
CA ALA A 345 -11.65 15.52 -19.81
C ALA A 345 -11.05 14.67 -20.97
N TYR A 346 -11.57 13.46 -21.21
CA TYR A 346 -11.12 12.58 -22.29
C TYR A 346 -11.36 13.22 -23.66
N ARG A 347 -12.51 13.88 -23.87
CA ARG A 347 -12.80 14.71 -25.05
C ARG A 347 -11.70 15.74 -25.28
N HIS A 348 -11.39 16.57 -24.28
CA HIS A 348 -10.40 17.66 -24.41
C HIS A 348 -8.95 17.18 -24.62
N VAL A 349 -8.60 15.99 -24.13
CA VAL A 349 -7.30 15.36 -24.37
C VAL A 349 -7.21 14.82 -25.79
N ARG A 350 -8.26 14.17 -26.29
CA ARG A 350 -8.36 13.64 -27.66
C ARG A 350 -8.41 14.78 -28.71
N GLU A 351 -9.06 15.91 -28.40
CA GLU A 351 -9.07 17.15 -29.22
C GLU A 351 -7.67 17.75 -29.48
N VAL A 352 -6.66 17.39 -28.68
CA VAL A 352 -5.25 17.79 -28.88
C VAL A 352 -4.32 16.63 -29.25
N GLY A 353 -4.88 15.46 -29.60
CA GLY A 353 -4.13 14.28 -30.05
C GLY A 353 -3.45 13.47 -28.94
N GLY A 354 -3.85 13.67 -27.67
CA GLY A 354 -3.45 12.82 -26.55
C GLY A 354 -4.37 11.60 -26.38
N VAL A 355 -3.92 10.61 -25.61
CA VAL A 355 -4.73 9.42 -25.25
C VAL A 355 -5.09 9.38 -23.75
N CYS A 356 -6.14 8.65 -23.39
CA CYS A 356 -6.70 8.61 -22.05
C CYS A 356 -6.41 7.27 -21.36
N ILE A 357 -5.85 7.32 -20.15
CA ILE A 357 -5.43 6.15 -19.38
C ILE A 357 -6.26 6.07 -18.08
N ALA A 358 -7.01 4.98 -17.90
CA ALA A 358 -7.71 4.67 -16.66
C ALA A 358 -6.88 3.69 -15.81
N ASP A 359 -6.48 4.13 -14.62
CA ASP A 359 -5.81 3.29 -13.62
C ASP A 359 -6.86 2.59 -12.75
N GLU A 360 -7.15 1.35 -13.13
CA GLU A 360 -8.08 0.43 -12.45
C GLU A 360 -7.36 -0.45 -11.41
N VAL A 361 -6.06 -0.22 -11.13
CA VAL A 361 -5.22 -1.11 -10.30
C VAL A 361 -5.73 -1.22 -8.85
N GLN A 362 -6.49 -0.22 -8.34
CA GLN A 362 -7.15 -0.26 -7.03
C GLN A 362 -8.63 -0.66 -7.08
N VAL A 363 -9.32 -0.45 -8.21
CA VAL A 363 -10.79 -0.25 -8.26
C VAL A 363 -11.52 -1.09 -9.30
N GLY A 364 -10.80 -1.84 -10.15
CA GLY A 364 -11.38 -2.83 -11.04
C GLY A 364 -11.74 -4.15 -10.34
N PHE A 365 -12.10 -5.14 -11.15
CA PHE A 365 -12.52 -6.48 -10.72
C PHE A 365 -13.72 -6.45 -9.74
N GLY A 366 -14.79 -5.76 -10.11
CA GLY A 366 -16.09 -5.81 -9.41
C GLY A 366 -16.18 -4.99 -8.12
N ARG A 367 -15.10 -4.31 -7.70
CA ARG A 367 -14.99 -3.58 -6.43
C ARG A 367 -16.11 -2.53 -6.20
N VAL A 368 -16.52 -1.83 -7.26
CA VAL A 368 -17.57 -0.81 -7.22
C VAL A 368 -18.99 -1.40 -7.19
N GLY A 369 -19.12 -2.73 -7.31
CA GLY A 369 -20.36 -3.49 -7.19
C GLY A 369 -21.29 -3.42 -8.39
N SER A 370 -21.56 -2.23 -8.92
CA SER A 370 -22.42 -2.08 -10.10
C SER A 370 -21.75 -2.51 -11.41
N HIS A 371 -20.42 -2.46 -11.47
CA HIS A 371 -19.62 -2.68 -12.68
C HIS A 371 -18.34 -3.48 -12.40
N MET A 372 -17.76 -4.09 -13.43
CA MET A 372 -16.47 -4.78 -13.33
C MET A 372 -15.30 -3.80 -13.22
N TRP A 373 -15.40 -2.64 -13.89
CA TRP A 373 -14.38 -1.58 -13.89
C TRP A 373 -15.00 -0.26 -13.42
N ALA A 374 -14.27 0.51 -12.62
CA ALA A 374 -14.79 1.73 -12.02
C ALA A 374 -15.04 2.85 -13.03
N PHE A 375 -14.28 2.93 -14.13
CA PHE A 375 -14.55 3.92 -15.19
C PHE A 375 -15.95 3.77 -15.81
N GLN A 376 -16.56 2.57 -15.74
CA GLN A 376 -17.90 2.31 -16.28
C GLN A 376 -19.01 3.02 -15.49
N LEU A 377 -18.75 3.44 -14.24
CA LEU A 377 -19.66 4.29 -13.45
C LEU A 377 -20.02 5.60 -14.17
N TYR A 378 -19.12 6.07 -15.04
CA TYR A 378 -19.23 7.35 -15.75
C TYR A 378 -20.01 7.26 -17.09
N GLY A 379 -20.52 6.07 -17.41
CA GLY A 379 -21.36 5.83 -18.59
C GLY A 379 -20.58 5.49 -19.86
N GLU A 380 -21.31 5.13 -20.93
CA GLU A 380 -20.75 4.61 -22.18
C GLU A 380 -19.88 5.61 -22.95
N ASP A 381 -20.04 6.92 -22.72
CA ASP A 381 -19.18 7.97 -23.28
C ASP A 381 -17.77 8.00 -22.66
N ALA A 382 -17.58 7.41 -21.47
CA ALA A 382 -16.37 7.55 -20.64
C ALA A 382 -15.32 6.44 -20.90
N VAL A 383 -15.30 5.85 -22.09
CA VAL A 383 -14.34 4.79 -22.46
C VAL A 383 -12.93 5.38 -22.63
N PRO A 384 -11.90 4.86 -21.92
CA PRO A 384 -10.50 5.26 -22.09
C PRO A 384 -9.84 4.59 -23.29
N ASP A 385 -8.64 5.03 -23.66
CA ASP A 385 -7.83 4.44 -24.75
C ASP A 385 -6.85 3.36 -24.24
N ILE A 386 -6.52 3.41 -22.95
CA ILE A 386 -5.71 2.43 -22.23
C ILE A 386 -6.33 2.19 -20.83
N VAL A 387 -6.39 0.94 -20.39
CA VAL A 387 -6.74 0.53 -19.03
C VAL A 387 -5.57 -0.21 -18.41
N THR A 388 -5.19 0.12 -17.18
CA THR A 388 -4.15 -0.59 -16.44
C THR A 388 -4.73 -1.30 -15.22
N VAL A 389 -4.36 -2.56 -15.03
CA VAL A 389 -4.91 -3.43 -13.99
C VAL A 389 -3.81 -4.16 -13.25
N GLY A 390 -4.07 -4.56 -11.99
CA GLY A 390 -3.10 -5.27 -11.15
C GLY A 390 -3.79 -5.83 -9.92
N LYS A 391 -3.12 -5.79 -8.75
CA LYS A 391 -3.59 -6.12 -7.38
C LYS A 391 -4.78 -7.11 -7.28
N PRO A 392 -6.07 -6.73 -7.50
CA PRO A 392 -7.17 -7.70 -7.59
C PRO A 392 -6.88 -8.93 -8.46
N MET A 393 -6.27 -8.72 -9.64
CA MET A 393 -6.12 -9.70 -10.73
C MET A 393 -5.44 -11.00 -10.29
N GLY A 394 -4.43 -10.91 -9.42
CA GLY A 394 -3.72 -12.08 -8.91
C GLY A 394 -4.28 -12.63 -7.61
N ASN A 395 -5.29 -11.98 -7.04
CA ASN A 395 -5.74 -12.13 -5.65
C ASN A 395 -4.54 -12.34 -4.71
N GLY A 396 -3.63 -11.35 -4.70
CA GLY A 396 -2.38 -11.35 -3.94
C GLY A 396 -1.12 -11.79 -4.72
N HIS A 397 -1.25 -12.56 -5.80
CA HIS A 397 -0.10 -12.98 -6.62
C HIS A 397 0.42 -11.85 -7.53
N PRO A 398 1.74 -11.76 -7.81
CA PRO A 398 2.29 -10.81 -8.79
C PRO A 398 1.81 -11.07 -10.22
N VAL A 399 0.77 -10.33 -10.64
CA VAL A 399 0.28 -10.25 -12.01
C VAL A 399 -0.49 -8.93 -12.21
N ALA A 400 -0.40 -8.41 -13.42
CA ALA A 400 -1.03 -7.17 -13.86
C ALA A 400 -1.16 -7.18 -15.39
N ALA A 401 -1.91 -6.23 -15.95
CA ALA A 401 -2.04 -6.09 -17.39
C ALA A 401 -2.24 -4.63 -17.82
N VAL A 402 -1.95 -4.38 -19.09
CA VAL A 402 -2.35 -3.17 -19.83
C VAL A 402 -3.24 -3.60 -20.97
N ILE A 403 -4.46 -3.08 -21.03
CA ILE A 403 -5.40 -3.33 -22.12
C ILE A 403 -5.55 -2.04 -22.92
N THR A 404 -5.52 -2.12 -24.25
CA THR A 404 -5.57 -0.94 -25.13
C THR A 404 -6.15 -1.29 -26.49
N THR A 405 -6.29 -0.28 -27.35
CA THR A 405 -6.82 -0.41 -28.70
C THR A 405 -5.80 -1.04 -29.68
N PRO A 406 -6.28 -1.72 -30.74
CA PRO A 406 -5.41 -2.22 -31.81
C PRO A 406 -4.48 -1.15 -32.41
N ALA A 407 -4.95 0.09 -32.55
CA ALA A 407 -4.17 1.19 -33.14
C ALA A 407 -2.98 1.62 -32.27
N ILE A 408 -3.14 1.64 -30.95
CA ILE A 408 -2.07 1.96 -30.00
C ILE A 408 -1.06 0.79 -29.95
N ALA A 409 -1.55 -0.45 -29.86
CA ALA A 409 -0.71 -1.63 -29.87
C ALA A 409 0.10 -1.78 -31.19
N GLU A 410 -0.53 -1.52 -32.34
CA GLU A 410 0.15 -1.51 -33.64
C GLU A 410 1.19 -0.39 -33.73
N SER A 411 0.91 0.80 -33.20
CA SER A 411 1.88 1.90 -33.16
C SER A 411 3.14 1.56 -32.36
N PHE A 412 3.01 0.73 -31.32
CA PHE A 412 4.13 0.22 -30.53
C PHE A 412 4.89 -0.90 -31.24
N LYS A 413 4.19 -1.88 -31.81
CA LYS A 413 4.72 -2.94 -32.69
C LYS A 413 5.54 -2.36 -33.85
N ASN A 414 5.06 -1.27 -34.46
CA ASN A 414 5.69 -0.62 -35.62
C ASN A 414 6.99 0.14 -35.28
N THR A 415 7.45 0.13 -34.01
CA THR A 415 8.84 0.51 -33.68
C THR A 415 9.86 -0.56 -34.11
N GLY A 416 9.43 -1.81 -34.35
CA GLY A 416 10.30 -2.93 -34.64
C GLY A 416 11.09 -3.47 -33.42
N ILE A 417 10.91 -2.89 -32.23
CA ILE A 417 11.58 -3.32 -31.00
C ILE A 417 10.67 -4.31 -30.27
N GLU A 418 11.20 -5.50 -29.93
CA GLU A 418 10.43 -6.46 -29.12
C GLU A 418 10.23 -5.93 -27.69
N TYR A 419 8.99 -5.99 -27.19
CA TYR A 419 8.72 -5.86 -25.77
C TYR A 419 8.83 -7.23 -25.11
N PHE A 420 9.71 -7.34 -24.12
CA PHE A 420 9.92 -8.55 -23.34
C PHE A 420 9.98 -8.23 -21.85
N ASN A 421 9.41 -9.11 -21.05
CA ASN A 421 9.48 -9.10 -19.60
C ASN A 421 9.67 -10.54 -19.09
N THR A 422 10.56 -10.75 -18.11
CA THR A 422 11.00 -12.10 -17.72
C THR A 422 9.86 -12.95 -17.12
N TYR A 423 8.91 -12.30 -16.45
CA TYR A 423 7.83 -12.96 -15.70
C TYR A 423 6.43 -12.54 -16.13
N GLY A 424 6.29 -11.49 -16.96
CA GLY A 424 4.97 -10.99 -17.36
C GLY A 424 4.24 -12.01 -18.23
N GLY A 425 3.00 -12.34 -17.88
CA GLY A 425 2.25 -13.38 -18.59
C GLY A 425 2.83 -14.80 -18.45
N ASN A 426 3.61 -15.09 -17.40
CA ASN A 426 4.00 -16.48 -17.12
C ASN A 426 2.74 -17.37 -16.90
N PRO A 427 2.79 -18.68 -17.24
CA PRO A 427 1.61 -19.56 -17.16
C PRO A 427 0.93 -19.62 -15.78
N VAL A 428 1.70 -19.56 -14.68
CA VAL A 428 1.19 -19.66 -13.30
C VAL A 428 0.40 -18.41 -12.93
N SER A 429 0.95 -17.22 -13.18
CA SER A 429 0.23 -15.94 -13.01
C SER A 429 -1.06 -15.89 -13.85
N CYS A 430 -1.04 -16.47 -15.06
CA CYS A 430 -2.24 -16.53 -15.91
C CYS A 430 -3.28 -17.55 -15.41
N ALA A 431 -2.87 -18.71 -14.90
CA ALA A 431 -3.76 -19.68 -14.27
C ALA A 431 -4.46 -19.08 -13.03
N ILE A 432 -3.68 -18.40 -12.19
CA ILE A 432 -4.17 -17.67 -11.03
C ILE A 432 -5.18 -16.59 -11.45
N ALA A 433 -4.86 -15.74 -12.44
CA ALA A 433 -5.77 -14.69 -12.91
C ALA A 433 -7.07 -15.24 -13.53
N ASN A 434 -7.01 -16.37 -14.23
CA ASN A 434 -8.20 -17.07 -14.72
C ASN A 434 -9.09 -17.56 -13.57
N ALA A 435 -8.50 -18.22 -12.57
CA ALA A 435 -9.22 -18.67 -11.38
C ALA A 435 -9.79 -17.51 -10.54
N VAL A 436 -9.17 -16.33 -10.58
CA VAL A 436 -9.71 -15.09 -9.97
C VAL A 436 -10.96 -14.62 -10.69
N MET A 437 -10.92 -14.49 -12.02
CA MET A 437 -12.11 -14.11 -12.78
C MET A 437 -13.25 -15.14 -12.59
N GLU A 438 -12.92 -16.44 -12.58
CA GLU A 438 -13.90 -17.52 -12.32
C GLU A 438 -14.59 -17.43 -10.96
N VAL A 439 -13.86 -17.08 -9.91
CA VAL A 439 -14.44 -16.96 -8.57
C VAL A 439 -15.31 -15.71 -8.45
N ILE A 440 -14.92 -14.58 -9.07
CA ILE A 440 -15.77 -13.37 -9.11
C ILE A 440 -17.12 -13.66 -9.76
N GLU A 441 -17.12 -14.37 -10.89
CA GLU A 441 -18.32 -14.76 -11.62
C GLU A 441 -19.14 -15.84 -10.89
N ARG A 442 -18.49 -16.89 -10.37
CA ARG A 442 -19.15 -18.06 -9.75
C ARG A 442 -19.76 -17.75 -8.38
N GLU A 443 -19.14 -16.87 -7.61
CA GLU A 443 -19.54 -16.56 -6.23
C GLU A 443 -20.20 -15.16 -6.13
N ASN A 444 -20.63 -14.60 -7.28
CA ASN A 444 -21.31 -13.32 -7.40
C ASN A 444 -20.64 -12.18 -6.62
N LEU A 445 -19.30 -12.14 -6.56
CA LEU A 445 -18.58 -11.25 -5.65
C LEU A 445 -18.78 -9.75 -5.97
N GLN A 446 -19.06 -9.43 -7.24
CA GLN A 446 -19.48 -8.10 -7.67
C GLN A 446 -20.87 -7.73 -7.08
N GLU A 447 -21.83 -8.65 -7.10
CA GLU A 447 -23.15 -8.44 -6.47
C GLU A 447 -23.03 -8.30 -4.95
N ASN A 448 -22.20 -9.12 -4.29
CA ASN A 448 -21.95 -8.96 -2.85
C ASN A 448 -21.28 -7.60 -2.54
N ALA A 449 -20.34 -7.15 -3.37
CA ALA A 449 -19.73 -5.83 -3.23
C ALA A 449 -20.74 -4.68 -3.39
N LEU A 450 -21.77 -4.84 -4.24
CA LEU A 450 -22.89 -3.90 -4.35
C LEU A 450 -23.77 -3.92 -3.10
N LEU A 451 -24.25 -5.09 -2.69
CA LEU A 451 -25.20 -5.24 -1.57
C LEU A 451 -24.57 -4.81 -0.24
N VAL A 452 -23.39 -5.34 0.09
CA VAL A 452 -22.69 -5.04 1.35
C VAL A 452 -22.08 -3.63 1.33
N GLY A 453 -21.68 -3.14 0.16
CA GLY A 453 -21.25 -1.75 -0.03
C GLY A 453 -22.36 -0.73 0.21
N ASN A 454 -23.57 -0.98 -0.32
CA ASN A 454 -24.74 -0.14 -0.09
C ASN A 454 -25.13 -0.11 1.40
N HIS A 455 -25.06 -1.26 2.09
CA HIS A 455 -25.28 -1.32 3.53
C HIS A 455 -24.21 -0.56 4.33
N LEU A 456 -22.94 -0.75 3.99
CA LEU A 456 -21.81 -0.01 4.59
C LEU A 456 -21.97 1.51 4.46
N MET A 457 -22.31 2.00 3.26
CA MET A 457 -22.58 3.43 3.02
C MET A 457 -23.82 3.92 3.78
N SER A 458 -24.86 3.09 3.93
CA SER A 458 -26.05 3.42 4.73
C SER A 458 -25.71 3.59 6.22
N GLU A 459 -25.03 2.62 6.83
CA GLU A 459 -24.69 2.67 8.25
C GLU A 459 -23.66 3.76 8.57
N LEU A 460 -22.65 3.97 7.72
CA LEU A 460 -21.69 5.07 7.89
C LEU A 460 -22.34 6.45 7.75
N ARG A 461 -23.33 6.62 6.85
CA ARG A 461 -24.12 7.86 6.76
C ARG A 461 -25.05 8.07 7.96
N LYS A 462 -25.46 7.01 8.67
CA LYS A 462 -26.14 7.14 9.98
C LYS A 462 -25.15 7.54 11.07
N LEU A 463 -23.96 6.93 11.09
CA LEU A 463 -22.89 7.25 12.04
C LEU A 463 -22.42 8.72 11.90
N ALA A 464 -22.30 9.23 10.68
CA ALA A 464 -21.98 10.64 10.40
C ALA A 464 -23.01 11.65 10.93
N LYS A 465 -24.25 11.21 11.20
CA LYS A 465 -25.27 12.02 11.88
C LYS A 465 -25.17 11.97 13.41
N ARG A 466 -24.49 10.95 13.96
CA ARG A 466 -24.21 10.83 15.41
C ARG A 466 -22.93 11.55 15.82
N ARG A 467 -21.84 11.36 15.07
CA ARG A 467 -20.49 11.84 15.43
C ARG A 467 -20.12 13.13 14.72
N LYS A 468 -19.93 14.23 15.46
CA LYS A 468 -19.60 15.56 14.89
C LYS A 468 -18.31 15.50 14.06
N ILE A 469 -17.31 14.75 14.51
CA ILE A 469 -15.98 14.61 13.89
C ILE A 469 -15.99 14.05 12.46
N ILE A 470 -17.01 13.27 12.05
CA ILE A 470 -17.12 12.84 10.65
C ILE A 470 -17.59 14.03 9.81
N GLY A 471 -16.76 14.47 8.87
CA GLY A 471 -17.05 15.56 7.93
C GLY A 471 -17.76 15.11 6.66
N ASP A 472 -17.35 13.96 6.11
CA ASP A 472 -17.92 13.35 4.90
C ASP A 472 -17.82 11.81 4.93
N VAL A 473 -18.73 11.15 4.19
CA VAL A 473 -18.76 9.70 3.94
C VAL A 473 -19.03 9.45 2.46
N ARG A 474 -17.96 9.14 1.72
CA ARG A 474 -17.95 8.95 0.27
C ARG A 474 -17.44 7.56 -0.11
N GLY A 475 -17.96 7.03 -1.22
CA GLY A 475 -17.62 5.69 -1.66
C GLY A 475 -18.70 5.04 -2.51
N VAL A 476 -18.34 3.90 -3.12
CA VAL A 476 -19.22 3.07 -3.94
C VAL A 476 -18.75 1.61 -3.88
N GLY A 477 -19.69 0.68 -3.84
CA GLY A 477 -19.40 -0.73 -3.54
C GLY A 477 -18.60 -0.86 -2.24
N LEU A 478 -17.53 -1.65 -2.27
CA LEU A 478 -16.62 -1.80 -1.12
C LEU A 478 -15.39 -0.89 -1.22
N PHE A 479 -15.50 0.32 -1.77
CA PHE A 479 -14.44 1.33 -1.79
C PHE A 479 -14.94 2.61 -1.11
N VAL A 480 -14.57 2.82 0.16
CA VAL A 480 -15.17 3.85 1.03
C VAL A 480 -14.10 4.65 1.78
N GLY A 481 -14.32 5.96 1.90
CA GLY A 481 -13.58 6.89 2.75
C GLY A 481 -14.50 7.57 3.77
N ILE A 482 -14.02 7.72 4.99
CA ILE A 482 -14.68 8.43 6.09
C ILE A 482 -13.74 9.58 6.48
N GLU A 483 -14.08 10.80 6.11
CA GLU A 483 -13.23 11.96 6.35
C GLU A 483 -13.47 12.51 7.75
N LEU A 484 -12.42 12.57 8.57
CA LEU A 484 -12.48 13.20 9.90
C LEU A 484 -12.02 14.66 9.84
N VAL A 485 -12.82 15.56 10.40
CA VAL A 485 -12.58 17.00 10.47
C VAL A 485 -12.90 17.56 11.85
N ARG A 486 -12.14 18.56 12.29
CA ARG A 486 -12.34 19.27 13.56
C ARG A 486 -13.46 20.31 13.52
N ASP A 487 -13.89 20.70 12.33
CA ASP A 487 -15.02 21.59 12.09
C ASP A 487 -15.55 21.31 10.67
N ARG A 488 -16.88 21.29 10.48
CA ARG A 488 -17.54 20.91 9.21
C ARG A 488 -17.69 22.07 8.22
N VAL A 489 -17.54 23.31 8.68
CA VAL A 489 -17.61 24.56 7.90
C VAL A 489 -16.23 24.88 7.33
N THR A 490 -15.18 24.87 8.17
CA THR A 490 -13.79 25.08 7.73
C THR A 490 -13.19 23.83 7.08
N ARG A 491 -13.71 22.64 7.44
CA ARG A 491 -13.24 21.31 7.00
C ARG A 491 -11.78 21.03 7.40
N THR A 492 -11.34 21.62 8.53
CA THR A 492 -10.00 21.43 9.09
C THR A 492 -9.73 19.95 9.39
N PRO A 493 -8.70 19.31 8.80
CA PRO A 493 -8.42 17.88 9.00
C PRO A 493 -8.21 17.45 10.46
N ALA A 494 -8.82 16.34 10.87
CA ALA A 494 -8.63 15.71 12.19
C ALA A 494 -7.56 14.60 12.12
N THR A 495 -6.34 14.99 11.75
CA THR A 495 -5.22 14.07 11.46
C THR A 495 -4.71 13.31 12.69
N THR A 496 -4.79 13.89 13.90
CA THR A 496 -4.33 13.23 15.13
C THR A 496 -5.36 12.21 15.60
N GLU A 497 -6.62 12.58 15.49
CA GLU A 497 -7.80 11.79 15.82
C GLU A 497 -7.92 10.59 14.88
N ALA A 498 -7.68 10.77 13.58
CA ALA A 498 -7.60 9.65 12.62
C ALA A 498 -6.50 8.64 12.99
N LYS A 499 -5.33 9.09 13.45
CA LYS A 499 -4.23 8.22 13.91
C LYS A 499 -4.57 7.49 15.21
N HIS A 500 -5.30 8.14 16.12
CA HIS A 500 -5.87 7.50 17.32
C HIS A 500 -6.85 6.40 16.92
N VAL A 501 -7.87 6.73 16.12
CA VAL A 501 -8.88 5.78 15.64
C VAL A 501 -8.25 4.57 14.92
N VAL A 502 -7.30 4.77 14.01
CA VAL A 502 -6.56 3.69 13.35
C VAL A 502 -5.84 2.77 14.35
N THR A 503 -5.29 3.32 15.42
CA THR A 503 -4.60 2.56 16.47
C THR A 503 -5.59 1.79 17.35
N ARG A 504 -6.66 2.45 17.80
CA ARG A 504 -7.70 1.88 18.65
C ARG A 504 -8.50 0.78 17.96
N MET A 505 -8.85 0.97 16.68
CA MET A 505 -9.53 -0.06 15.89
C MET A 505 -8.70 -1.36 15.81
N LYS A 506 -7.36 -1.25 15.66
CA LYS A 506 -6.46 -2.41 15.74
C LYS A 506 -6.52 -3.10 17.10
N ASP A 507 -6.57 -2.36 18.21
CA ASP A 507 -6.70 -2.95 19.55
C ASP A 507 -8.01 -3.73 19.68
N ARG A 508 -9.10 -3.16 19.14
CA ARG A 508 -10.42 -3.81 18.97
C ARG A 508 -10.44 -4.89 17.87
N LYS A 509 -9.28 -5.29 17.35
CA LYS A 509 -9.07 -6.34 16.34
C LYS A 509 -9.68 -6.06 14.94
N ILE A 510 -9.78 -4.79 14.55
CA ILE A 510 -10.20 -4.36 13.22
C ILE A 510 -9.09 -3.56 12.55
N LEU A 511 -8.57 -4.05 11.43
CA LEU A 511 -7.50 -3.38 10.69
C LEU A 511 -8.10 -2.34 9.76
N ILE A 512 -7.82 -1.07 10.01
CA ILE A 512 -8.15 0.09 9.16
C ILE A 512 -6.90 0.95 8.98
N SER A 513 -6.85 1.77 7.92
CA SER A 513 -5.76 2.74 7.68
C SER A 513 -6.33 4.14 7.46
N SER A 514 -5.49 5.17 7.57
CA SER A 514 -5.80 6.49 7.03
C SER A 514 -4.99 6.81 5.77
N ASP A 515 -5.58 7.66 4.95
CA ASP A 515 -5.16 8.08 3.61
C ASP A 515 -5.54 9.56 3.40
N GLY A 516 -5.34 10.10 2.19
CA GLY A 516 -5.51 11.51 1.87
C GLY A 516 -4.22 12.32 1.98
N PRO A 517 -4.20 13.60 1.53
CA PRO A 517 -3.04 14.47 1.66
C PRO A 517 -2.66 14.74 3.12
N ASP A 518 -3.64 14.84 4.01
CA ASP A 518 -3.47 15.15 5.45
C ASP A 518 -3.50 13.91 6.36
N ASP A 519 -3.49 12.69 5.80
CA ASP A 519 -3.64 11.41 6.52
C ASP A 519 -4.88 11.33 7.45
N ASN A 520 -5.95 12.08 7.18
CA ASN A 520 -7.15 12.24 8.03
C ASN A 520 -8.38 11.43 7.60
N ILE A 521 -8.34 10.77 6.43
CA ILE A 521 -9.48 10.01 5.89
C ILE A 521 -9.29 8.54 6.20
N LEU A 522 -10.20 7.95 6.99
CA LEU A 522 -10.19 6.52 7.28
C LEU A 522 -10.64 5.76 6.02
N LYS A 523 -9.85 4.77 5.60
CA LYS A 523 -10.09 3.99 4.38
C LYS A 523 -10.62 2.60 4.70
N VAL A 524 -11.77 2.26 4.09
CA VAL A 524 -12.41 0.94 4.20
C VAL A 524 -12.49 0.33 2.80
N LYS A 525 -11.71 -0.72 2.55
CA LYS A 525 -11.73 -1.49 1.29
C LYS A 525 -11.51 -3.02 1.48
N PRO A 526 -12.31 -3.68 2.35
CA PRO A 526 -12.15 -5.10 2.72
C PRO A 526 -12.23 -6.07 1.51
N PRO A 527 -11.88 -7.36 1.63
CA PRO A 527 -12.12 -8.33 0.55
C PRO A 527 -13.61 -8.40 0.14
N MET A 528 -13.93 -8.74 -1.12
CA MET A 528 -15.33 -8.76 -1.60
C MET A 528 -16.20 -9.88 -1.00
N VAL A 529 -15.62 -10.73 -0.12
CA VAL A 529 -16.34 -11.69 0.72
C VAL A 529 -16.72 -11.12 2.11
N PHE A 530 -16.58 -9.81 2.31
CA PHE A 530 -17.09 -9.11 3.50
C PHE A 530 -18.62 -9.23 3.58
N THR A 531 -19.17 -9.39 4.78
CA THR A 531 -20.62 -9.60 4.98
C THR A 531 -21.30 -8.43 5.70
N ILE A 532 -22.62 -8.46 5.74
CA ILE A 532 -23.46 -7.50 6.49
C ILE A 532 -23.09 -7.50 7.98
N GLU A 533 -22.80 -8.67 8.56
CA GLU A 533 -22.37 -8.82 9.95
C GLU A 533 -21.00 -8.16 10.19
N ASN A 534 -20.11 -8.22 9.19
CA ASN A 534 -18.82 -7.52 9.26
C ASN A 534 -18.98 -6.00 9.19
N VAL A 535 -19.91 -5.49 8.38
CA VAL A 535 -20.28 -4.07 8.36
C VAL A 535 -20.82 -3.64 9.73
N ASN A 536 -21.77 -4.41 10.29
CA ASN A 536 -22.38 -4.10 11.59
C ASN A 536 -21.32 -4.08 12.72
N HIS A 537 -20.41 -5.07 12.74
CA HIS A 537 -19.31 -5.13 13.70
C HIS A 537 -18.30 -3.98 13.52
N LEU A 538 -17.94 -3.65 12.28
CA LEU A 538 -17.07 -2.52 11.94
C LEU A 538 -17.68 -1.19 12.41
N VAL A 539 -18.94 -0.91 12.06
CA VAL A 539 -19.59 0.36 12.36
C VAL A 539 -19.87 0.51 13.86
N SER A 540 -20.30 -0.56 14.55
CA SER A 540 -20.47 -0.51 16.01
C SER A 540 -19.15 -0.22 16.73
N THR A 541 -18.07 -0.91 16.35
CA THR A 541 -16.75 -0.73 16.97
C THR A 541 -16.17 0.65 16.64
N LEU A 542 -16.40 1.15 15.42
CA LEU A 542 -15.98 2.49 15.01
C LEU A 542 -16.77 3.59 15.74
N ASP A 543 -18.05 3.37 16.04
CA ASP A 543 -18.87 4.32 16.79
C ASP A 543 -18.34 4.50 18.23
N GLU A 544 -18.05 3.38 18.91
CA GLU A 544 -17.41 3.38 20.24
C GLU A 544 -16.03 4.05 20.24
N VAL A 545 -15.20 3.79 19.22
CA VAL A 545 -13.85 4.35 19.11
C VAL A 545 -13.87 5.84 18.70
N LEU A 546 -14.86 6.28 17.93
CA LEU A 546 -15.04 7.69 17.62
C LEU A 546 -15.53 8.48 18.84
N GLU A 547 -16.27 7.87 19.78
CA GLU A 547 -16.63 8.54 21.04
C GLU A 547 -15.41 8.97 21.87
N GLU A 548 -14.28 8.26 21.75
CA GLU A 548 -13.01 8.64 22.41
C GLU A 548 -12.40 9.95 21.87
N VAL A 549 -12.85 10.44 20.69
CA VAL A 549 -12.30 11.61 19.98
C VAL A 549 -13.36 12.58 19.44
N ASP A 550 -14.65 12.34 19.70
CA ASP A 550 -15.71 13.15 19.12
C ASP A 550 -15.79 14.53 19.78
N ILE A 551 -16.28 15.51 19.03
CA ILE A 551 -16.10 16.93 19.35
C ILE A 551 -17.21 17.37 20.29
N GLY A 552 -17.05 17.02 21.57
CA GLY A 552 -17.78 17.67 22.66
C GLY A 552 -17.53 19.18 22.65
N ASP A 553 -18.50 19.94 23.13
CA ASP A 553 -18.38 21.40 23.20
C ASP A 553 -17.41 21.76 24.34
N GLU A 554 -16.27 22.35 23.95
CA GLU A 554 -15.10 22.77 24.75
C GLU A 554 -14.30 21.69 25.54
N GLU A 555 -14.91 20.73 26.24
CA GLU A 555 -14.19 19.89 27.25
C GLU A 555 -13.22 18.80 26.72
N VAL A 556 -13.26 18.40 25.44
CA VAL A 556 -12.55 17.18 24.99
C VAL A 556 -11.04 17.38 24.78
N LEU A 557 -10.57 18.62 24.58
CA LEU A 557 -9.18 18.91 24.20
C LEU A 557 -8.15 18.56 25.28
N GLU A 558 -8.50 18.60 26.57
CA GLU A 558 -7.58 18.23 27.65
C GLU A 558 -7.25 16.73 27.65
N ARG A 559 -8.23 15.87 27.34
CA ARG A 559 -8.10 14.41 27.49
C ARG A 559 -7.14 13.78 26.49
N LEU A 560 -7.03 14.36 25.29
CA LEU A 560 -6.10 13.88 24.24
C LEU A 560 -4.67 14.40 24.42
N ASN A 561 -4.45 15.40 25.29
CA ASN A 561 -3.13 15.97 25.56
C ASN A 561 -2.33 15.23 26.66
N VAL A 562 -2.95 14.30 27.40
CA VAL A 562 -2.26 13.45 28.39
C VAL A 562 -1.47 12.32 27.68
N GLY A 563 -0.56 12.71 26.78
CA GLY A 563 -0.05 11.86 25.69
C GLY A 563 1.41 12.11 25.28
N VAL A 564 2.27 12.55 26.20
CA VAL A 564 3.74 12.68 26.05
C VAL A 564 4.18 13.61 24.90
N LEU A 565 4.17 14.92 25.18
CA LEU A 565 4.98 15.92 24.47
C LEU A 565 5.67 16.84 25.48
N GLU A 566 7.00 16.76 25.56
CA GLU A 566 7.81 17.89 26.04
C GLU A 566 7.80 18.95 24.93
N LEU A 567 7.25 20.14 25.20
CA LEU A 567 7.28 21.28 24.29
C LEU A 567 7.53 22.57 25.08
N GLU A 568 8.55 23.30 24.66
CA GLU A 568 8.83 24.65 25.15
C GLU A 568 7.79 25.64 24.58
N VAL A 569 7.31 26.55 25.42
CA VAL A 569 6.28 27.54 25.03
C VAL A 569 6.94 28.89 24.76
N LEU A 570 6.74 29.41 23.54
CA LEU A 570 7.03 30.80 23.19
C LEU A 570 5.81 31.69 23.45
N GLU A 571 6.05 32.93 23.91
CA GLU A 571 5.00 33.86 24.38
C GLU A 571 3.92 34.18 23.33
N TYR A 572 2.69 34.40 23.82
CA TYR A 572 1.80 35.40 23.22
C TYR A 572 0.90 36.08 24.26
N TRP A 573 0.60 37.35 24.05
CA TRP A 573 -0.17 38.20 24.98
C TRP A 573 -1.62 38.41 24.52
N ILE A 574 -2.60 38.21 25.42
CA ILE A 574 -3.64 39.21 25.79
C ILE A 574 -4.58 38.67 26.89
N ARG A 575 -5.20 39.59 27.64
CA ARG A 575 -5.95 39.37 28.89
C ARG A 575 -7.32 38.70 28.67
N ARG A 576 -7.65 37.68 29.50
CA ARG A 576 -8.56 37.79 30.66
C ARG A 576 -9.22 36.44 31.04
N ILE A 577 -8.50 35.60 31.80
CA ILE A 577 -9.01 34.34 32.38
C ILE A 577 -8.67 34.31 33.90
N LEU A 578 -9.44 33.56 34.69
CA LEU A 578 -9.25 33.36 36.14
C LEU A 578 -8.26 32.22 36.42
N GLU A 579 -7.60 32.27 37.58
CA GLU A 579 -6.70 31.24 38.16
C GLU A 579 -5.54 30.75 37.26
N TRP A 580 -4.32 31.16 37.61
CA TRP A 580 -3.06 30.69 37.01
C TRP A 580 -2.04 30.37 38.10
N TRP A 581 -1.26 29.31 37.90
CA TRP A 581 -0.08 28.99 38.71
C TRP A 581 1.17 29.72 38.17
N ASN A 582 2.12 30.00 39.07
CA ASN A 582 3.47 30.50 38.80
C ASN A 582 3.58 31.79 37.95
N VAL A 583 3.47 32.94 38.62
CA VAL A 583 4.26 34.13 38.26
C VAL A 583 5.59 34.09 39.02
N GLN A 584 6.68 34.43 38.34
CA GLN A 584 8.01 34.54 38.95
C GLN A 584 8.10 35.82 39.81
N ILE A 585 7.81 35.71 41.11
CA ILE A 585 7.93 36.82 42.06
C ILE A 585 9.37 36.94 42.54
N LEU A 586 9.94 38.14 42.39
CA LEU A 586 11.17 38.56 43.06
C LEU A 586 10.82 39.00 44.49
N GLU A 587 11.57 38.47 45.47
CA GLU A 587 11.61 38.86 46.88
C GLU A 587 10.27 39.21 47.57
N ASP A 588 9.74 38.28 48.35
CA ASP A 588 9.04 38.63 49.60
C ASP A 588 9.36 37.59 50.70
N GLN A 589 9.21 37.97 51.97
CA GLN A 589 9.56 37.15 53.13
C GLN A 589 8.33 36.63 53.87
N ASN A 590 8.48 35.44 54.46
CA ASN A 590 7.51 34.71 55.30
C ASN A 590 6.33 34.07 54.53
N ILE A 591 6.25 32.74 54.56
CA ILE A 591 5.24 31.96 55.30
C ILE A 591 5.52 30.44 55.12
N GLU A 592 4.90 29.62 55.96
CA GLU A 592 5.28 28.22 56.23
C GLU A 592 4.79 27.18 55.20
N LYS A 593 5.54 26.07 55.09
CA LYS A 593 5.14 24.73 54.61
C LYS A 593 4.24 24.61 53.35
N LEU A 594 4.87 24.13 52.27
CA LEU A 594 4.23 23.27 51.27
C LEU A 594 5.12 22.06 50.97
N GLU A 595 4.52 20.90 50.73
CA GLU A 595 5.22 19.68 50.31
C GLU A 595 5.41 19.69 48.78
N TYR A 596 6.60 19.31 48.31
CA TYR A 596 6.95 19.33 46.88
C TYR A 596 7.36 17.95 46.37
N TRP A 597 6.73 17.52 45.29
CA TRP A 597 7.09 16.29 44.59
C TRP A 597 7.99 16.58 43.39
N ASN A 598 9.20 15.98 43.41
CA ASN A 598 10.03 15.65 42.25
C ASN A 598 10.45 16.82 41.32
N ASN A 599 11.64 17.38 41.55
CA ASN A 599 12.30 18.29 40.60
C ASN A 599 13.83 18.07 40.57
N ARG A 600 14.46 18.27 39.40
CA ARG A 600 15.92 18.12 39.24
C ARG A 600 16.64 19.42 39.60
N ILE A 601 17.53 19.38 40.58
CA ILE A 601 18.46 20.47 40.91
C ILE A 601 19.82 20.15 40.29
N LEU A 602 20.45 21.14 39.64
CA LEU A 602 21.71 20.95 38.90
C LEU A 602 22.97 21.35 39.69
N GLU A 603 22.88 22.31 40.62
CA GLU A 603 23.95 22.68 41.56
C GLU A 603 23.35 23.49 42.73
N TYR A 604 23.82 23.29 43.97
CA TYR A 604 23.58 24.20 45.11
C TYR A 604 24.57 23.94 46.26
N GLN A 605 24.72 24.89 47.19
CA GLN A 605 25.62 24.77 48.37
C GLN A 605 24.88 24.90 49.71
N SER A 606 25.39 24.16 50.72
CA SER A 606 24.94 24.14 52.13
C SER A 606 23.57 23.48 52.41
N ILE A 607 23.20 23.39 53.69
CA ILE A 607 22.62 22.17 54.28
C ILE A 607 21.31 22.43 55.03
N GLU A 608 20.35 21.49 54.93
CA GLU A 608 19.57 20.84 56.01
C GLU A 608 18.15 20.47 55.54
N THR A 609 17.89 19.16 55.36
CA THR A 609 16.54 18.60 55.16
C THR A 609 16.54 17.15 55.65
N LEU A 610 15.47 16.71 56.31
CA LEU A 610 15.29 15.32 56.72
C LEU A 610 14.59 14.51 55.60
N GLU A 611 15.10 13.30 55.37
CA GLU A 611 14.50 12.17 54.63
C GLU A 611 14.08 12.39 53.15
N TYR A 612 14.60 11.54 52.28
CA TYR A 612 14.16 11.34 50.89
C TYR A 612 14.34 9.86 50.52
N GLU A 613 13.42 9.28 49.74
CA GLU A 613 13.63 8.00 49.08
C GLU A 613 14.23 8.20 47.67
N CYS A 614 15.30 7.45 47.38
CA CYS A 614 15.94 7.28 46.06
C CYS A 614 16.51 8.54 45.35
N LEU A 615 17.83 8.74 45.43
CA LEU A 615 18.61 9.59 44.53
C LEU A 615 19.84 8.85 43.98
N ASN A 616 20.01 8.82 42.65
CA ASN A 616 21.19 8.26 41.99
C ASN A 616 22.26 9.35 41.78
N ILE A 617 23.28 9.37 42.65
CA ILE A 617 24.31 10.42 42.65
C ILE A 617 25.58 9.91 41.93
N TRP A 618 26.05 10.66 40.92
CA TRP A 618 27.15 10.22 40.04
C TRP A 618 28.56 10.73 40.41
N LYS A 619 28.68 11.65 41.38
CA LYS A 619 29.95 12.01 42.04
C LYS A 619 29.67 12.64 43.40
N TYR A 620 30.59 12.49 44.37
CA TYR A 620 30.50 13.12 45.69
C TYR A 620 31.89 13.39 46.27
N GLU A 621 32.02 14.44 47.08
CA GLU A 621 33.21 14.73 47.89
C GLU A 621 32.75 15.22 49.28
N SER A 622 33.47 14.82 50.34
CA SER A 622 33.10 15.01 51.77
C SER A 622 31.92 14.18 52.29
N THR A 623 31.76 14.13 53.61
CA THR A 623 31.15 12.99 54.33
C THR A 623 30.13 13.41 55.39
N THR A 624 28.94 12.77 55.38
CA THR A 624 28.25 12.17 56.56
C THR A 624 26.82 11.77 56.15
N ILE A 625 26.40 10.54 56.45
CA ILE A 625 25.00 10.08 56.29
C ILE A 625 24.53 9.49 57.61
N LEU A 626 23.47 10.05 58.20
CA LEU A 626 22.83 9.50 59.39
C LEU A 626 21.60 8.66 59.01
N LYS A 627 21.87 7.37 58.75
CA LYS A 627 20.90 6.30 58.50
C LYS A 627 20.24 6.34 57.10
N ALA A 628 20.02 5.15 56.54
CA ALA A 628 19.24 4.93 55.32
C ALA A 628 18.62 3.53 55.37
N THR A 629 17.46 3.35 54.75
CA THR A 629 16.75 2.05 54.66
C THR A 629 16.64 1.68 53.18
N ILE A 630 17.04 0.46 52.81
CA ILE A 630 17.07 0.01 51.41
C ILE A 630 16.21 -1.25 51.26
N SER A 631 15.19 -1.19 50.42
CA SER A 631 14.34 -2.34 50.04
C SER A 631 14.58 -2.74 48.58
N LYS A 632 15.51 -3.68 48.40
CA LYS A 632 15.77 -4.49 47.18
C LYS A 632 15.74 -3.82 45.80
N MET A 633 16.94 -3.70 45.23
CA MET A 633 17.18 -3.82 43.79
C MET A 633 17.96 -5.13 43.56
N ASP A 634 17.53 -5.99 42.64
CA ASP A 634 18.28 -7.22 42.32
C ASP A 634 19.48 -6.87 41.41
N VAL A 635 20.60 -7.57 41.60
CA VAL A 635 21.87 -7.37 40.87
C VAL A 635 22.32 -8.72 40.30
N ASP A 636 22.61 -8.75 39.00
CA ASP A 636 23.26 -9.89 38.33
C ASP A 636 24.75 -9.57 38.07
N THR A 637 25.56 -10.59 37.76
CA THR A 637 26.95 -10.68 38.26
C THR A 637 28.06 -10.10 37.36
N ASP A 638 29.29 -10.28 37.85
CA ASP A 638 30.61 -10.11 37.20
C ASP A 638 31.23 -8.68 37.23
N ASN A 639 32.52 -8.48 37.53
CA ASN A 639 33.61 -9.45 37.80
C ASN A 639 34.77 -8.87 38.67
N THR A 640 35.77 -9.71 38.97
CA THR A 640 37.14 -9.45 39.49
C THR A 640 37.43 -9.31 41.01
N THR A 641 38.13 -10.33 41.52
CA THR A 641 39.22 -10.34 42.55
C THR A 641 38.98 -9.98 44.03
N CYS A 642 39.36 -10.94 44.89
CA CYS A 642 39.52 -10.88 46.35
C CYS A 642 40.95 -10.40 46.76
N PRO A 643 41.37 -10.28 48.05
CA PRO A 643 40.62 -10.49 49.31
C PRO A 643 40.85 -9.46 50.45
N SER A 644 40.01 -9.47 51.51
CA SER A 644 40.48 -9.64 52.92
C SER A 644 39.39 -9.61 54.01
N THR A 645 39.57 -10.48 55.02
CA THR A 645 39.12 -10.42 56.44
C THR A 645 37.67 -10.08 56.87
N LYS A 646 36.96 -11.15 57.25
CA LYS A 646 36.37 -11.39 58.60
C LYS A 646 35.17 -10.54 59.12
N SER A 647 33.98 -11.15 58.98
CA SER A 647 33.01 -11.49 60.05
C SER A 647 32.39 -10.41 60.97
N LEU A 648 31.05 -10.39 61.01
CA LEU A 648 30.29 -10.89 62.17
C LEU A 648 28.85 -11.36 61.80
N LEU A 649 28.16 -12.01 62.74
CA LEU A 649 26.72 -12.35 62.69
C LEU A 649 25.90 -11.15 63.23
N VAL A 650 24.56 -11.02 63.17
CA VAL A 650 23.47 -11.87 63.73
C VAL A 650 22.11 -11.55 63.05
N ARG A 651 21.09 -12.39 63.28
CA ARG A 651 19.70 -12.36 62.74
C ARG A 651 18.76 -11.33 63.40
N ALA A 652 17.59 -11.18 62.74
CA ALA A 652 16.27 -10.84 63.29
C ALA A 652 15.94 -9.34 63.48
N ASN A 653 14.67 -8.91 63.35
CA ASN A 653 13.46 -9.67 62.95
C ASN A 653 13.11 -9.45 61.48
#